data_AF-A0A0S3TV13-F1
#
_entry.id   AF-A0A0S3TV13-F1
#
_cell.length_a   1.000
_cell.length_b   1.000
_cell.length_c   1.000
_cell.angle_alpha   90.00
_cell.angle_beta   90.00
_cell.angle_gamma   90.00
#
_symmetry.space_group_name_H-M   'P 1'
#
loop_
_entity.id
_entity.type
_entity.pdbx_description
1 polymer ?
#
loop_
_entity_poly.entity_id
_entity_poly.type
_entity_poly.pdbx_seq_one_letter_code
_entity_poly.pdbx_strand_id
1 'polypeptide(L)'
;MGINEPMKNPKIAIVGMDCFLGGCQGLDTFERSIYEGTQHFITFPSQGSQELNKQKQYLANYGFESNFTPLGAYIEDFEIDFSDFQLASEEAEKLKPQELLMLKVADNALKDAKLDQRSRVAVVIVAATELSLRLINQEAKDAISNQWSISSLWNFPGPLFTLIAEQHSVCKAFEVAKKLLTIREVDAVVVGAVELAENSASLLTRNQTATVNTGVHTLSYDQNVNGWMLGEGAAAVVLKLHETAQQDGDRIYAVIDTLNILKDNSSSQTIPDSKAVTQVCQLAFDMASVKPADIGYLEVFASGVPQQDESEILGLLQAYRTSDPGLNCAIGSVKANIGHTYAVSGIVSLIKTALCLYHRYIPGVPHWSTPKMPQAWEGSPFYVAPESRPWFLATGATKRIAAINSMEIDGSYAHLILSEEATQIQRSSRYLEQMPFYLFAIAANDCPTLLEQLRALEQTIANSSSLSAAASLTFTAYQQRQHATYALSILGRNQEELTREIQRALQGVADAFNTGKDWQTPVGSYFTPKPLSNKGNVAFVYPGAYSSYVGIARNLFRLFPKIYEDPVIQSVYSRVLNIEKLLYPRSLNKLSTKQLEALEQQLIDDPVAMLESEVGVAGLLSAILKNYFQLQPHSVFGYSLGETSMMLSQGIWAHFHEGSEDLNSSALFKTQLSGPKNAVRKYWGLTQEQNSEGKEFWSTYILMCPVSRVKEALKNEERVYLTLINTPEEVAIAGDTQACQRIIQTLNCDAFRAPFNHVIHCEAIRSEYDALVKLNTLPIQNIPNTVFYSAAEYKPITLDSHSVGNNIAKVLIQQLDFPRLVERVWEDGSRIFIEVGAGSNCSRWISRILKQKEHITVSLNKRGIDEHTCIVKALAKLLSHRVKMDLSSLYSPVQENTRQIQPKLRTITLNSSEFNFTALTKKDQKNFQNPTSDTLIQNNKKQQYKPLDLREFERLNPYFQQGHIKSLEFVEESPKPDFTTTGEQQKKYQYSPTSSLKKHSYVSKLHVLNLRNDLYQKLSENTSQFTKSHANFLQFRQESLLQISLIIQHQLDCLQHILDKDDIDNEHSLREQ
;
A
#
# COMPACT_ATOMS: atom_id res chain seq x y z
N MET A 1 18.09 39.45 -12.45
CA MET A 1 16.89 38.58 -12.39
C MET A 1 16.87 37.74 -13.65
N GLY A 2 16.41 36.48 -13.56
CA GLY A 2 16.37 35.56 -14.70
C GLY A 2 15.31 35.94 -15.74
N ILE A 3 15.40 35.31 -16.91
CA ILE A 3 14.39 35.35 -17.97
C ILE A 3 13.27 34.38 -17.57
N ASN A 4 12.02 34.66 -17.99
CA ASN A 4 10.85 33.85 -17.66
C ASN A 4 11.06 32.34 -17.95
N GLU A 5 11.14 31.54 -16.89
CA GLU A 5 10.70 30.15 -16.97
C GLU A 5 9.17 30.12 -17.09
N PRO A 6 8.58 29.14 -17.81
CA PRO A 6 7.13 28.93 -17.76
C PRO A 6 6.72 28.56 -16.32
N MET A 7 5.62 29.13 -15.82
CA MET A 7 5.17 28.86 -14.45
C MET A 7 4.89 27.36 -14.26
N LYS A 8 5.78 26.71 -13.50
CA LYS A 8 5.73 25.29 -13.18
C LYS A 8 4.44 25.00 -12.42
N ASN A 9 3.60 24.11 -12.94
CA ASN A 9 2.31 23.76 -12.36
C ASN A 9 2.49 23.35 -10.88
N PRO A 10 1.91 24.06 -9.89
CA PRO A 10 2.20 23.82 -8.49
C PRO A 10 1.68 22.44 -8.06
N LYS A 11 2.57 21.68 -7.43
CA LYS A 11 2.30 20.36 -6.89
C LYS A 11 1.69 20.47 -5.49
N ILE A 12 0.80 19.52 -5.17
CA ILE A 12 0.10 19.47 -3.90
C ILE A 12 0.54 18.21 -3.15
N ALA A 13 0.95 18.36 -1.90
CA ALA A 13 1.29 17.24 -1.01
C ALA A 13 0.07 16.84 -0.18
N ILE A 14 -0.13 15.53 -0.01
CA ILE A 14 -1.08 14.95 0.95
C ILE A 14 -0.31 14.70 2.25
N VAL A 15 -0.65 15.43 3.31
CA VAL A 15 0.14 15.46 4.57
C VAL A 15 -0.52 14.76 5.77
N GLY A 16 -1.84 14.62 5.74
CA GLY A 16 -2.60 13.83 6.71
C GLY A 16 -3.86 13.24 6.10
N MET A 17 -4.31 12.09 6.60
CA MET A 17 -5.49 11.36 6.08
C MET A 17 -6.25 10.64 7.19
N ASP A 18 -7.56 10.48 7.06
CA ASP A 18 -8.33 9.48 7.81
C ASP A 18 -9.59 9.03 7.04
N CYS A 19 -10.16 7.87 7.40
CA CYS A 19 -11.39 7.36 6.84
C CYS A 19 -12.12 6.36 7.75
N PHE A 20 -13.46 6.36 7.66
CA PHE A 20 -14.34 5.39 8.31
C PHE A 20 -15.25 4.80 7.22
N LEU A 21 -15.12 3.51 6.92
CA LEU A 21 -15.63 2.88 5.68
C LEU A 21 -16.20 1.48 5.97
N GLY A 22 -17.52 1.39 6.14
CA GLY A 22 -18.15 0.20 6.70
C GLY A 22 -17.47 -0.24 8.02
N GLY A 23 -16.98 -1.48 8.08
CA GLY A 23 -16.21 -2.01 9.21
C GLY A 23 -14.77 -1.49 9.38
N CYS A 24 -14.26 -0.62 8.49
CA CYS A 24 -12.98 0.06 8.69
C CYS A 24 -13.17 1.30 9.57
N GLN A 25 -12.70 1.26 10.82
CA GLN A 25 -12.76 2.37 11.77
C GLN A 25 -11.40 3.08 11.88
N GLY A 26 -11.12 4.02 10.96
CA GLY A 26 -9.88 4.81 10.93
C GLY A 26 -8.77 4.25 10.02
N LEU A 27 -7.85 5.12 9.62
CA LEU A 27 -6.82 4.87 8.59
C LEU A 27 -6.04 3.57 8.79
N ASP A 28 -5.56 3.30 10.01
CA ASP A 28 -4.78 2.09 10.35
C ASP A 28 -5.56 0.79 9.99
N THR A 29 -6.88 0.76 10.25
CA THR A 29 -7.73 -0.42 9.96
C THR A 29 -8.02 -0.59 8.47
N PHE A 30 -8.16 0.52 7.74
CA PHE A 30 -8.33 0.55 6.30
C PHE A 30 -7.03 0.15 5.57
N GLU A 31 -5.89 0.73 5.99
CA GLU A 31 -4.53 0.41 5.56
C GLU A 31 -4.26 -1.10 5.69
N ARG A 32 -4.61 -1.70 6.83
CA ARG A 32 -4.52 -3.15 7.03
C ARG A 32 -5.46 -3.91 6.10
N SER A 33 -6.73 -3.50 6.00
CA SER A 33 -7.75 -4.20 5.21
C SER A 33 -7.42 -4.28 3.71
N ILE A 34 -6.94 -3.19 3.09
CA ILE A 34 -6.57 -3.19 1.67
C ILE A 34 -5.37 -4.08 1.35
N TYR A 35 -4.47 -4.31 2.32
CA TYR A 35 -3.28 -5.13 2.12
C TYR A 35 -3.47 -6.60 2.51
N GLU A 36 -4.36 -6.91 3.45
CA GLU A 36 -4.81 -8.29 3.74
C GLU A 36 -5.79 -8.81 2.69
N GLY A 37 -6.38 -7.93 1.87
CA GLY A 37 -7.47 -8.30 0.94
C GLY A 37 -8.82 -8.45 1.64
N THR A 38 -8.96 -7.92 2.86
CA THR A 38 -10.18 -8.02 3.66
C THR A 38 -11.32 -7.26 2.99
N GLN A 39 -12.50 -7.87 3.00
CA GLN A 39 -13.75 -7.27 2.52
C GLN A 39 -14.69 -7.03 3.69
N HIS A 40 -15.41 -5.90 3.66
CA HIS A 40 -16.30 -5.46 4.74
C HIS A 40 -17.78 -5.60 4.38
N PHE A 41 -18.13 -6.49 3.45
CA PHE A 41 -19.51 -6.71 3.02
C PHE A 41 -20.30 -7.53 4.04
N ILE A 42 -21.25 -6.89 4.71
CA ILE A 42 -22.23 -7.51 5.62
C ILE A 42 -23.63 -7.43 5.00
N THR A 43 -24.59 -8.20 5.53
CA THR A 43 -26.01 -8.00 5.21
C THR A 43 -26.50 -6.69 5.82
N PHE A 44 -27.37 -5.95 5.11
CA PHE A 44 -27.95 -4.70 5.61
C PHE A 44 -28.49 -4.87 7.05
N PRO A 45 -28.04 -4.05 8.03
CA PRO A 45 -28.37 -4.23 9.45
C PRO A 45 -29.88 -4.23 9.74
N SER A 46 -30.35 -5.17 10.56
CA SER A 46 -31.76 -5.27 10.94
C SER A 46 -31.93 -5.70 12.40
N GLN A 47 -32.45 -4.80 13.25
CA GLN A 47 -32.73 -5.11 14.66
C GLN A 47 -34.04 -5.91 14.85
N GLY A 48 -34.09 -7.11 14.28
CA GLY A 48 -35.12 -8.11 14.55
C GLY A 48 -36.20 -8.30 13.47
N SER A 49 -37.09 -9.26 13.72
CA SER A 49 -37.99 -9.83 12.70
C SER A 49 -39.13 -8.92 12.22
N GLN A 50 -39.55 -7.93 13.02
CA GLN A 50 -40.52 -6.94 12.57
C GLN A 50 -39.88 -5.92 11.63
N GLU A 51 -38.66 -5.47 11.93
CA GLU A 51 -37.92 -4.54 11.08
C GLU A 51 -37.51 -5.18 9.76
N LEU A 52 -37.09 -6.46 9.79
CA LEU A 52 -36.83 -7.25 8.57
C LEU A 52 -38.06 -7.34 7.63
N ASN A 53 -39.29 -7.36 8.17
CA ASN A 53 -40.51 -7.37 7.34
C ASN A 53 -40.80 -5.99 6.73
N LYS A 54 -40.62 -4.90 7.49
CA LYS A 54 -40.66 -3.53 6.94
C LYS A 54 -39.60 -3.34 5.87
N GLN A 55 -38.37 -3.82 6.12
CA GLN A 55 -37.22 -3.76 5.23
C GLN A 55 -37.47 -4.54 3.93
N LYS A 56 -38.10 -5.72 3.97
CA LYS A 56 -38.52 -6.44 2.76
C LYS A 56 -39.57 -5.68 1.96
N GLN A 57 -40.57 -5.10 2.61
CA GLN A 57 -41.58 -4.26 1.94
C GLN A 57 -40.96 -2.97 1.37
N TYR A 58 -39.99 -2.39 2.07
CA TYR A 58 -39.18 -1.27 1.62
C TYR A 58 -38.38 -1.67 0.38
N LEU A 59 -37.48 -2.66 0.46
CA LEU A 59 -36.64 -3.11 -0.67
C LEU A 59 -37.48 -3.50 -1.91
N ALA A 60 -38.68 -4.08 -1.73
CA ALA A 60 -39.62 -4.33 -2.82
C ALA A 60 -40.09 -3.05 -3.55
N ASN A 61 -40.33 -1.95 -2.82
CA ASN A 61 -40.60 -0.64 -3.41
C ASN A 61 -39.38 -0.04 -4.14
N TYR A 62 -38.18 -0.60 -3.94
CA TYR A 62 -36.91 -0.14 -4.51
C TYR A 62 -36.44 -1.02 -5.68
N GLY A 63 -37.33 -1.89 -6.18
CA GLY A 63 -37.09 -2.76 -7.33
C GLY A 63 -36.30 -4.03 -7.01
N PHE A 64 -36.06 -4.33 -5.74
CA PHE A 64 -35.48 -5.62 -5.33
C PHE A 64 -36.56 -6.69 -5.17
N GLU A 65 -36.20 -7.96 -5.33
CA GLU A 65 -37.10 -9.06 -4.99
C GLU A 65 -37.43 -9.04 -3.49
N SER A 66 -38.67 -9.39 -3.14
CA SER A 66 -39.19 -9.29 -1.75
C SER A 66 -38.53 -10.23 -0.72
N ASN A 67 -37.55 -11.04 -1.14
CA ASN A 67 -36.70 -11.86 -0.28
C ASN A 67 -35.20 -11.53 -0.39
N PHE A 68 -34.80 -10.56 -1.22
CA PHE A 68 -33.41 -10.15 -1.38
C PHE A 68 -33.01 -9.13 -0.31
N THR A 69 -31.86 -9.34 0.33
CA THR A 69 -31.21 -8.36 1.22
C THR A 69 -29.82 -8.06 0.64
N PRO A 70 -29.52 -6.81 0.25
CA PRO A 70 -28.24 -6.48 -0.38
C PRO A 70 -27.07 -6.59 0.61
N LEU A 71 -25.98 -7.21 0.16
CA LEU A 71 -24.67 -7.12 0.80
C LEU A 71 -24.05 -5.75 0.53
N GLY A 72 -23.37 -5.19 1.53
CA GLY A 72 -22.76 -3.88 1.46
C GLY A 72 -21.82 -3.61 2.63
N ALA A 73 -20.90 -2.66 2.45
CA ALA A 73 -20.04 -2.19 3.54
C ALA A 73 -20.75 -1.08 4.32
N TYR A 74 -21.71 -1.47 5.14
CA TYR A 74 -22.51 -0.57 5.98
C TYR A 74 -21.80 -0.24 7.30
N ILE A 75 -22.15 0.90 7.89
CA ILE A 75 -21.77 1.31 9.24
C ILE A 75 -22.95 0.99 10.18
N GLU A 76 -22.69 0.31 11.29
CA GLU A 76 -23.71 0.02 12.31
C GLU A 76 -23.70 1.08 13.42
N ASP A 77 -22.51 1.45 13.88
CA ASP A 77 -22.27 2.54 14.82
C ASP A 77 -20.88 3.17 14.65
N PHE A 78 -20.65 4.28 15.35
CA PHE A 78 -19.32 4.84 15.58
C PHE A 78 -19.24 5.55 16.95
N GLU A 79 -18.09 5.50 17.61
CA GLU A 79 -17.84 6.29 18.82
C GLU A 79 -17.23 7.67 18.51
N ILE A 80 -17.65 8.71 19.23
CA ILE A 80 -17.02 10.03 19.22
C ILE A 80 -16.84 10.54 20.67
N ASP A 81 -15.70 11.14 20.98
CA ASP A 81 -15.50 11.89 22.23
C ASP A 81 -15.73 13.38 21.97
N PHE A 82 -16.68 13.97 22.69
CA PHE A 82 -17.00 15.40 22.57
C PHE A 82 -16.05 16.32 23.34
N SER A 83 -15.18 15.75 24.19
CA SER A 83 -14.25 16.49 25.05
C SER A 83 -13.25 17.34 24.25
N ASP A 84 -12.81 16.86 23.08
CA ASP A 84 -11.86 17.55 22.20
C ASP A 84 -12.49 18.77 21.49
N PHE A 85 -13.80 18.76 21.25
CA PHE A 85 -14.52 19.76 20.46
C PHE A 85 -15.15 20.89 21.28
N GLN A 86 -15.06 20.82 22.62
CA GLN A 86 -15.67 21.77 23.57
C GLN A 86 -17.20 21.95 23.44
N LEU A 87 -17.87 21.09 22.67
CA LEU A 87 -19.31 21.10 22.43
C LEU A 87 -20.12 20.88 23.72
N ALA A 88 -21.17 21.67 23.93
CA ALA A 88 -22.18 21.32 24.91
C ALA A 88 -23.00 20.11 24.44
N SER A 89 -23.45 19.25 25.37
CA SER A 89 -24.24 18.06 25.03
C SER A 89 -25.54 18.41 24.28
N GLU A 90 -26.16 19.54 24.63
CA GLU A 90 -27.36 20.06 23.95
C GLU A 90 -27.10 20.60 22.53
N GLU A 91 -25.83 20.81 22.14
CA GLU A 91 -25.44 21.21 20.79
C GLU A 91 -25.06 19.99 19.95
N ALA A 92 -24.34 19.04 20.54
CA ALA A 92 -24.04 17.74 19.95
C ALA A 92 -25.30 16.97 19.53
N GLU A 93 -26.40 17.10 20.27
CA GLU A 93 -27.70 16.46 19.97
C GLU A 93 -28.50 17.12 18.83
N LYS A 94 -28.00 18.23 18.27
CA LYS A 94 -28.60 18.90 17.10
C LYS A 94 -27.89 18.53 15.79
N LEU A 95 -26.75 17.85 15.86
CA LEU A 95 -25.95 17.44 14.70
C LEU A 95 -26.41 16.09 14.15
N LYS A 96 -26.46 15.95 12.83
CA LYS A 96 -26.79 14.70 12.15
C LYS A 96 -25.65 13.67 12.33
N PRO A 97 -25.92 12.35 12.25
CA PRO A 97 -24.88 11.32 12.29
C PRO A 97 -23.78 11.53 11.22
N GLN A 98 -24.16 11.99 10.02
CA GLN A 98 -23.23 12.34 8.93
C GLN A 98 -22.29 13.50 9.29
N GLU A 99 -22.78 14.51 10.02
CA GLU A 99 -22.01 15.67 10.47
C GLU A 99 -21.05 15.27 11.59
N LEU A 100 -21.50 14.44 12.53
CA LEU A 100 -20.67 13.88 13.61
C LEU A 100 -19.57 12.94 13.08
N LEU A 101 -19.89 12.08 12.11
CA LEU A 101 -18.91 11.19 11.49
C LEU A 101 -17.86 11.98 10.69
N MET A 102 -18.28 13.00 9.94
CA MET A 102 -17.37 13.87 9.21
C MET A 102 -16.48 14.70 10.14
N LEU A 103 -17.01 15.18 11.27
CA LEU A 103 -16.26 15.87 12.33
C LEU A 103 -15.13 14.98 12.87
N LYS A 104 -15.45 13.74 13.27
CA LYS A 104 -14.50 12.73 13.74
C LYS A 104 -13.36 12.47 12.72
N VAL A 105 -13.72 12.25 11.46
CA VAL A 105 -12.75 11.86 10.42
C VAL A 105 -11.89 13.04 9.96
N ALA A 106 -12.44 14.24 9.82
CA ALA A 106 -11.65 15.44 9.50
C ALA A 106 -10.70 15.84 10.64
N ASP A 107 -11.14 15.72 11.90
CA ASP A 107 -10.31 15.95 13.08
C ASP A 107 -9.15 14.94 13.19
N ASN A 108 -9.42 13.65 12.96
CA ASN A 108 -8.37 12.63 12.86
C ASN A 108 -7.35 12.96 11.75
N ALA A 109 -7.80 13.36 10.56
CA ALA A 109 -6.91 13.72 9.45
C ALA A 109 -6.07 14.98 9.75
N LEU A 110 -6.60 15.93 10.53
CA LEU A 110 -5.87 17.10 11.03
C LEU A 110 -4.82 16.73 12.10
N LYS A 111 -5.19 15.87 13.05
CA LYS A 111 -4.27 15.29 14.05
C LYS A 111 -3.15 14.48 13.40
N ASP A 112 -3.46 13.76 12.32
CA ASP A 112 -2.49 13.06 11.49
C ASP A 112 -1.59 14.03 10.71
N ALA A 113 -2.13 15.12 10.16
CA ALA A 113 -1.34 16.17 9.50
C ALA A 113 -0.41 16.96 10.45
N LYS A 114 -0.69 16.99 11.76
CA LYS A 114 0.12 17.68 12.80
C LYS A 114 0.35 19.18 12.53
N LEU A 115 -0.65 19.87 11.94
CA LEU A 115 -0.56 21.30 11.63
C LEU A 115 -0.33 22.17 12.89
N ASP A 116 0.34 23.31 12.73
CA ASP A 116 0.35 24.36 13.75
C ASP A 116 -1.08 24.90 13.93
N GLN A 117 -1.50 25.12 15.18
CA GLN A 117 -2.77 25.76 15.53
C GLN A 117 -2.94 27.16 14.91
N ARG A 118 -1.84 27.78 14.46
CA ARG A 118 -1.80 29.07 13.76
C ARG A 118 -1.99 28.97 12.24
N SER A 119 -1.97 27.78 11.64
CA SER A 119 -2.14 27.62 10.20
C SER A 119 -3.50 28.14 9.73
N ARG A 120 -3.53 28.87 8.61
CA ARG A 120 -4.77 29.23 7.93
C ARG A 120 -5.25 27.99 7.18
N VAL A 121 -6.19 27.26 7.78
CA VAL A 121 -6.78 26.06 7.19
C VAL A 121 -8.14 26.41 6.56
N ALA A 122 -8.33 26.10 5.27
CA ALA A 122 -9.67 26.03 4.70
C ALA A 122 -10.24 24.63 4.85
N VAL A 123 -11.56 24.54 4.99
CA VAL A 123 -12.29 23.26 5.00
C VAL A 123 -13.24 23.21 3.81
N VAL A 124 -13.22 22.08 3.09
CA VAL A 124 -14.06 21.77 1.94
C VAL A 124 -14.73 20.42 2.16
N ILE A 125 -16.03 20.42 2.48
CA ILE A 125 -16.82 19.19 2.64
C ILE A 125 -17.67 18.94 1.39
N VAL A 126 -17.68 17.68 0.92
CA VAL A 126 -18.49 17.18 -0.20
C VAL A 126 -19.49 16.15 0.34
N ALA A 127 -20.79 16.44 0.26
CA ALA A 127 -21.85 15.53 0.66
C ALA A 127 -23.01 15.61 -0.34
N ALA A 128 -23.69 14.48 -0.59
CA ALA A 128 -24.82 14.43 -1.49
C ALA A 128 -26.06 15.09 -0.86
N THR A 129 -26.62 16.11 -1.53
CA THR A 129 -27.93 16.66 -1.15
C THR A 129 -29.04 15.64 -1.33
N GLU A 130 -29.97 15.61 -0.38
CA GLU A 130 -31.28 14.97 -0.52
C GLU A 130 -31.97 15.35 -1.84
N LEU A 131 -32.23 14.34 -2.68
CA LEU A 131 -33.03 14.49 -3.91
C LEU A 131 -34.49 14.90 -3.60
N SER A 132 -34.99 14.49 -2.43
CA SER A 132 -36.25 14.94 -1.82
C SER A 132 -36.34 16.47 -1.71
N LEU A 133 -35.31 17.13 -1.19
CA LEU A 133 -35.34 18.58 -0.95
C LEU A 133 -35.30 19.40 -2.24
N ARG A 134 -34.72 18.89 -3.34
CA ARG A 134 -34.72 19.60 -4.63
C ARG A 134 -36.13 19.71 -5.26
N LEU A 135 -37.08 18.89 -4.81
CA LEU A 135 -38.47 18.91 -5.26
C LEU A 135 -39.39 19.78 -4.38
N ILE A 136 -38.90 20.33 -3.25
CA ILE A 136 -39.74 20.96 -2.22
C ILE A 136 -39.25 22.38 -1.88
N ASN A 137 -39.85 23.37 -2.56
CA ASN A 137 -39.77 24.83 -2.31
C ASN A 137 -38.39 25.53 -2.38
N GLN A 138 -38.41 26.86 -2.56
CA GLN A 138 -37.20 27.68 -2.50
C GLN A 138 -36.68 27.88 -1.07
N GLU A 139 -37.56 27.89 -0.07
CA GLU A 139 -37.22 28.12 1.35
C GLU A 139 -36.23 27.08 1.91
N ALA A 140 -36.18 25.87 1.31
CA ALA A 140 -35.19 24.85 1.65
C ALA A 140 -33.74 25.27 1.31
N LYS A 141 -33.53 26.18 0.34
CA LYS A 141 -32.18 26.59 -0.09
C LYS A 141 -31.41 27.38 0.98
N ASP A 142 -32.11 28.22 1.74
CA ASP A 142 -31.48 29.04 2.78
C ASP A 142 -31.15 28.19 4.02
N ALA A 143 -31.93 27.13 4.29
CA ALA A 143 -31.62 26.13 5.30
C ALA A 143 -30.37 25.29 4.91
N ILE A 144 -30.24 24.93 3.63
CA ILE A 144 -29.11 24.19 3.07
C ILE A 144 -27.78 24.94 3.23
N SER A 145 -27.79 26.28 3.22
CA SER A 145 -26.57 27.10 3.39
C SER A 145 -25.92 27.00 4.78
N ASN A 146 -26.63 26.50 5.80
CA ASN A 146 -26.22 26.59 7.21
C ASN A 146 -25.89 25.25 7.87
N GLN A 147 -26.08 24.10 7.19
CA GLN A 147 -26.00 22.78 7.83
C GLN A 147 -24.60 22.41 8.36
N TRP A 148 -23.53 22.64 7.59
CA TRP A 148 -22.16 22.18 7.94
C TRP A 148 -21.42 23.11 8.92
N SER A 149 -22.14 23.57 9.95
CA SER A 149 -21.66 24.46 11.03
C SER A 149 -20.55 23.84 11.89
N ILE A 150 -20.35 22.51 11.83
CA ILE A 150 -19.24 21.79 12.48
C ILE A 150 -17.86 22.37 12.18
N SER A 151 -17.70 23.04 11.03
CA SER A 151 -16.43 23.67 10.63
C SER A 151 -15.99 24.83 11.53
N SER A 152 -16.90 25.43 12.30
CA SER A 152 -16.57 26.44 13.31
C SER A 152 -15.84 25.88 14.54
N LEU A 153 -16.01 24.58 14.83
CA LEU A 153 -15.50 23.94 16.06
C LEU A 153 -13.98 23.81 16.09
N TRP A 154 -13.31 23.79 14.93
CA TRP A 154 -11.85 23.71 14.84
C TRP A 154 -11.13 25.06 15.04
N ASN A 155 -11.87 26.17 15.13
CA ASN A 155 -11.35 27.51 15.48
C ASN A 155 -10.17 28.01 14.60
N PHE A 156 -10.10 27.58 13.33
CA PHE A 156 -9.05 28.02 12.40
C PHE A 156 -9.30 29.43 11.84
N PRO A 157 -8.25 30.26 11.62
CA PRO A 157 -8.37 31.61 11.07
C PRO A 157 -8.51 31.65 9.52
N GLY A 158 -8.90 30.53 8.89
CA GLY A 158 -9.01 30.41 7.43
C GLY A 158 -10.44 30.56 6.89
N PRO A 159 -10.61 30.79 5.58
CA PRO A 159 -11.93 30.83 4.94
C PRO A 159 -12.55 29.43 4.85
N LEU A 160 -13.85 29.33 5.14
CA LEU A 160 -14.61 28.07 5.18
C LEU A 160 -15.53 27.96 3.96
N PHE A 161 -15.55 26.80 3.29
CA PHE A 161 -16.33 26.60 2.05
C PHE A 161 -17.03 25.23 2.02
N THR A 162 -18.32 25.18 2.30
CA THR A 162 -19.13 23.98 2.05
C THR A 162 -19.39 23.83 0.55
N LEU A 163 -18.81 22.82 -0.10
CA LEU A 163 -19.06 22.52 -1.52
C LEU A 163 -20.10 21.40 -1.63
N ILE A 164 -21.37 21.79 -1.46
CA ILE A 164 -22.51 20.91 -1.72
C ILE A 164 -22.53 20.57 -3.21
N ALA A 165 -22.20 19.32 -3.53
CA ALA A 165 -21.94 18.88 -4.88
C ALA A 165 -22.33 17.41 -5.06
N GLU A 166 -22.80 17.06 -6.25
CA GLU A 166 -23.40 15.76 -6.55
C GLU A 166 -22.34 14.64 -6.67
N GLN A 167 -22.80 13.40 -6.83
CA GLN A 167 -21.96 12.19 -6.79
C GLN A 167 -20.65 12.35 -7.60
N HIS A 168 -19.53 12.12 -6.90
CA HIS A 168 -18.14 12.08 -7.39
C HIS A 168 -17.43 13.43 -7.62
N SER A 169 -18.03 14.55 -7.19
CA SER A 169 -17.47 15.92 -7.33
C SER A 169 -16.15 16.21 -6.56
N VAL A 170 -15.49 15.21 -5.97
CA VAL A 170 -14.23 15.35 -5.21
C VAL A 170 -13.11 15.94 -6.07
N CYS A 171 -13.07 15.65 -7.39
CA CYS A 171 -12.10 16.25 -8.30
C CYS A 171 -12.25 17.77 -8.38
N LYS A 172 -13.49 18.26 -8.42
CA LYS A 172 -13.82 19.71 -8.41
C LYS A 172 -13.44 20.35 -7.07
N ALA A 173 -13.58 19.64 -5.95
CA ALA A 173 -13.07 20.09 -4.65
C ALA A 173 -11.53 20.20 -4.60
N PHE A 174 -10.81 19.26 -5.22
CA PHE A 174 -9.34 19.36 -5.34
C PHE A 174 -8.88 20.52 -6.24
N GLU A 175 -9.64 20.90 -7.28
CA GLU A 175 -9.34 22.15 -8.00
C GLU A 175 -9.44 23.38 -7.10
N VAL A 176 -10.49 23.48 -6.26
CA VAL A 176 -10.68 24.61 -5.34
C VAL A 176 -9.56 24.64 -4.30
N ALA A 177 -9.24 23.50 -3.68
CA ALA A 177 -8.11 23.37 -2.76
C ALA A 177 -6.78 23.80 -3.40
N LYS A 178 -6.50 23.32 -4.62
CA LYS A 178 -5.30 23.70 -5.38
C LYS A 178 -5.26 25.20 -5.70
N LYS A 179 -6.39 25.82 -6.05
CA LYS A 179 -6.48 27.27 -6.32
C LYS A 179 -6.14 28.08 -5.06
N LEU A 180 -6.80 27.80 -3.93
CA LEU A 180 -6.57 28.47 -2.63
C LEU A 180 -5.12 28.35 -2.15
N LEU A 181 -4.52 27.16 -2.26
CA LEU A 181 -3.11 26.92 -1.94
C LEU A 181 -2.16 27.66 -2.89
N THR A 182 -2.44 27.66 -4.20
CA THR A 182 -1.59 28.30 -5.22
C THR A 182 -1.50 29.82 -5.02
N ILE A 183 -2.61 30.48 -4.65
CA ILE A 183 -2.65 31.91 -4.36
C ILE A 183 -2.19 32.26 -2.93
N ARG A 184 -1.88 31.24 -2.11
CA ARG A 184 -1.42 31.35 -0.71
C ARG A 184 -2.38 32.12 0.22
N GLU A 185 -3.68 32.10 -0.09
CA GLU A 185 -4.75 32.54 0.82
C GLU A 185 -4.83 31.67 2.08
N VAL A 186 -4.43 30.40 1.95
CA VAL A 186 -4.38 29.41 3.02
C VAL A 186 -3.06 28.64 3.00
N ASP A 187 -2.70 28.08 4.15
CA ASP A 187 -1.49 27.29 4.36
C ASP A 187 -1.75 25.79 4.19
N ALA A 188 -2.98 25.35 4.48
CA ALA A 188 -3.48 24.00 4.26
C ALA A 188 -4.98 23.99 3.87
N VAL A 189 -5.45 22.89 3.27
CA VAL A 189 -6.87 22.65 2.97
C VAL A 189 -7.26 21.25 3.42
N VAL A 190 -8.28 21.13 4.26
CA VAL A 190 -8.98 19.85 4.51
C VAL A 190 -10.01 19.64 3.41
N VAL A 191 -9.94 18.51 2.72
CA VAL A 191 -11.01 18.05 1.82
C VAL A 191 -11.61 16.80 2.44
N GLY A 192 -12.91 16.84 2.75
CA GLY A 192 -13.67 15.74 3.34
C GLY A 192 -14.87 15.34 2.49
N ALA A 193 -15.31 14.09 2.60
CA ALA A 193 -16.58 13.63 2.05
C ALA A 193 -17.26 12.59 2.95
N VAL A 194 -18.60 12.55 2.93
CA VAL A 194 -19.43 11.61 3.70
C VAL A 194 -20.71 11.21 2.95
N GLU A 195 -21.11 9.94 3.07
CA GLU A 195 -22.38 9.39 2.56
C GLU A 195 -22.80 8.16 3.40
N LEU A 196 -24.07 8.12 3.84
CA LEU A 196 -24.73 6.99 4.51
C LEU A 196 -26.01 6.63 3.75
N ALA A 197 -26.39 5.34 3.71
CA ALA A 197 -27.52 4.83 2.92
C ALA A 197 -28.91 5.13 3.51
N GLU A 198 -28.97 5.94 4.57
CA GLU A 198 -30.15 6.71 4.97
C GLU A 198 -30.76 7.47 3.77
N ASN A 199 -29.91 7.93 2.83
CA ASN A 199 -30.28 8.62 1.60
C ASN A 199 -30.84 7.63 0.54
N SER A 200 -32.10 7.25 0.73
CA SER A 200 -32.75 6.19 -0.05
C SER A 200 -32.81 6.44 -1.57
N ALA A 201 -32.88 7.70 -2.01
CA ALA A 201 -32.98 8.06 -3.42
C ALA A 201 -31.77 7.60 -4.25
N SER A 202 -30.56 7.65 -3.68
CA SER A 202 -29.33 7.18 -4.33
C SER A 202 -29.33 5.68 -4.62
N LEU A 203 -30.05 4.88 -3.83
CA LEU A 203 -30.24 3.44 -4.06
C LEU A 203 -31.19 3.18 -5.23
N LEU A 204 -32.33 3.89 -5.29
CA LEU A 204 -33.32 3.78 -6.37
C LEU A 204 -32.69 4.05 -7.74
N THR A 205 -32.11 5.25 -7.90
CA THR A 205 -31.61 5.71 -9.19
C THR A 205 -30.45 4.84 -9.68
N ARG A 206 -29.60 4.34 -8.79
CA ARG A 206 -28.51 3.43 -9.20
C ARG A 206 -29.02 2.03 -9.54
N ASN A 207 -29.97 1.47 -8.78
CA ASN A 207 -30.58 0.16 -9.09
C ASN A 207 -31.35 0.16 -10.43
N GLN A 208 -31.89 1.31 -10.84
CA GLN A 208 -32.48 1.52 -12.18
C GLN A 208 -31.44 1.50 -13.32
N THR A 209 -30.17 1.84 -13.05
CA THR A 209 -29.09 1.84 -14.06
C THR A 209 -28.30 0.53 -14.13
N ALA A 210 -28.14 -0.16 -12.99
CA ALA A 210 -27.60 -1.52 -12.93
C ALA A 210 -28.09 -2.21 -11.66
N THR A 211 -28.34 -3.51 -11.74
CA THR A 211 -28.64 -4.34 -10.58
C THR A 211 -27.51 -4.35 -9.57
N VAL A 212 -27.85 -4.48 -8.30
CA VAL A 212 -26.87 -4.79 -7.23
C VAL A 212 -26.21 -6.15 -7.52
N ASN A 213 -24.91 -6.25 -7.22
CA ASN A 213 -24.12 -7.46 -7.42
C ASN A 213 -24.65 -8.63 -6.56
N THR A 214 -24.99 -9.73 -7.21
CA THR A 214 -25.33 -11.02 -6.58
C THR A 214 -24.28 -12.09 -6.83
N GLY A 215 -23.26 -11.79 -7.65
CA GLY A 215 -22.12 -12.64 -7.92
C GLY A 215 -20.96 -12.46 -6.92
N VAL A 216 -19.74 -12.75 -7.39
CA VAL A 216 -18.52 -12.56 -6.59
C VAL A 216 -18.34 -11.08 -6.29
N HIS A 217 -17.96 -10.73 -5.06
CA HIS A 217 -17.57 -9.37 -4.72
C HIS A 217 -16.07 -9.21 -4.98
N THR A 218 -15.68 -8.38 -5.95
CA THR A 218 -14.29 -8.17 -6.40
C THR A 218 -14.22 -6.94 -7.33
N LEU A 219 -13.08 -6.68 -7.99
CA LEU A 219 -12.98 -5.68 -9.06
C LEU A 219 -14.02 -5.97 -10.14
N SER A 220 -14.87 -5.00 -10.49
CA SER A 220 -16.06 -5.25 -11.32
C SER A 220 -15.79 -5.71 -12.75
N TYR A 221 -14.55 -5.60 -13.21
CA TYR A 221 -14.07 -6.17 -14.46
C TYR A 221 -13.97 -7.72 -14.44
N ASP A 222 -14.08 -8.39 -13.29
CA ASP A 222 -14.06 -9.86 -13.24
C ASP A 222 -15.33 -10.47 -13.87
N GLN A 223 -15.19 -11.59 -14.57
CA GLN A 223 -16.31 -12.24 -15.27
C GLN A 223 -17.49 -12.64 -14.35
N ASN A 224 -17.25 -12.84 -13.05
CA ASN A 224 -18.26 -13.31 -12.09
C ASN A 224 -18.93 -12.16 -11.31
N VAL A 225 -18.64 -10.90 -11.62
CA VAL A 225 -19.34 -9.72 -11.10
C VAL A 225 -20.49 -9.36 -12.03
N ASN A 226 -21.72 -9.31 -11.52
CA ASN A 226 -22.93 -9.05 -12.31
C ASN A 226 -23.67 -7.75 -11.94
N GLY A 227 -23.06 -6.90 -11.12
CA GLY A 227 -23.64 -5.62 -10.72
C GLY A 227 -22.68 -4.76 -9.90
N TRP A 228 -23.22 -3.71 -9.28
CA TRP A 228 -22.49 -2.82 -8.38
C TRP A 228 -22.65 -3.23 -6.91
N MET A 229 -21.65 -2.92 -6.07
CA MET A 229 -21.62 -3.29 -4.66
C MET A 229 -21.89 -2.07 -3.78
N LEU A 230 -22.64 -2.21 -2.69
CA LEU A 230 -22.98 -1.09 -1.79
C LEU A 230 -21.85 -0.81 -0.79
N GLY A 231 -21.73 0.45 -0.37
CA GLY A 231 -20.83 0.87 0.71
C GLY A 231 -21.18 2.24 1.24
N GLU A 232 -20.84 2.50 2.50
CA GLU A 232 -21.03 3.75 3.23
C GLU A 232 -19.70 4.28 3.78
N GLY A 233 -19.64 5.56 4.14
CA GLY A 233 -18.54 6.05 4.95
C GLY A 233 -18.31 7.55 4.99
N ALA A 234 -17.18 7.92 5.57
CA ALA A 234 -16.58 9.24 5.50
C ALA A 234 -15.06 9.14 5.29
N ALA A 235 -14.45 10.13 4.66
CA ALA A 235 -13.01 10.20 4.44
C ALA A 235 -12.54 11.66 4.36
N ALA A 236 -11.32 11.93 4.83
CA ALA A 236 -10.71 13.26 4.78
C ALA A 236 -9.22 13.18 4.43
N VAL A 237 -8.74 14.20 3.71
CA VAL A 237 -7.33 14.42 3.41
C VAL A 237 -6.94 15.88 3.67
N VAL A 238 -5.73 16.09 4.15
CA VAL A 238 -5.13 17.41 4.36
C VAL A 238 -4.10 17.68 3.28
N LEU A 239 -4.27 18.79 2.57
CA LEU A 239 -3.51 19.19 1.40
C LEU A 239 -2.69 20.46 1.68
N LYS A 240 -1.41 20.47 1.29
CA LYS A 240 -0.52 21.65 1.33
C LYS A 240 0.20 21.84 -0.01
N LEU A 241 0.76 23.01 -0.26
CA LEU A 241 1.74 23.16 -1.34
C LEU A 241 2.93 22.22 -1.07
N HIS A 242 3.38 21.47 -2.09
CA HIS A 242 4.48 20.51 -1.95
C HIS A 242 5.77 21.17 -1.44
N GLU A 243 6.09 22.36 -1.94
CA GLU A 243 7.22 23.18 -1.48
C GLU A 243 7.11 23.50 0.03
N THR A 244 5.93 23.96 0.48
CA THR A 244 5.69 24.29 1.90
C THR A 244 5.76 23.04 2.77
N ALA A 245 5.22 21.90 2.33
CA ALA A 245 5.31 20.65 3.09
C ALA A 245 6.76 20.16 3.26
N GLN A 246 7.60 20.32 2.23
CA GLN A 246 9.03 20.04 2.34
C GLN A 246 9.78 21.04 3.23
N GLN A 247 9.36 22.32 3.27
CA GLN A 247 9.97 23.36 4.12
C GLN A 247 9.62 23.18 5.60
N ASP A 248 8.38 22.83 5.92
CA ASP A 248 7.88 22.65 7.29
C ASP A 248 8.31 21.29 7.89
N GLY A 249 8.78 20.35 7.06
CA GLY A 249 9.18 19.01 7.48
C GLY A 249 8.00 18.06 7.69
N ASP A 250 6.87 18.30 7.02
CA ASP A 250 5.69 17.45 7.09
C ASP A 250 5.99 16.02 6.61
N ARG A 251 5.22 15.04 7.12
CA ARG A 251 5.05 13.76 6.43
C ARG A 251 4.32 14.03 5.11
N ILE A 252 4.80 13.44 4.02
CA ILE A 252 4.14 13.47 2.72
C ILE A 252 3.78 12.03 2.33
N TYR A 253 2.49 11.71 2.28
CA TYR A 253 2.03 10.39 1.83
C TYR A 253 2.26 10.22 0.32
N ALA A 254 1.77 11.18 -0.46
CA ALA A 254 2.00 11.26 -1.90
C ALA A 254 1.94 12.71 -2.38
N VAL A 255 2.54 12.95 -3.54
CA VAL A 255 2.50 14.23 -4.24
C VAL A 255 1.58 14.10 -5.45
N ILE A 256 0.56 14.95 -5.53
CA ILE A 256 -0.28 15.11 -6.72
C ILE A 256 0.54 15.91 -7.74
N ASP A 257 0.99 15.24 -8.80
CA ASP A 257 1.73 15.84 -9.91
C ASP A 257 0.78 16.59 -10.85
N THR A 258 -0.36 16.00 -11.21
CA THR A 258 -1.44 16.68 -11.94
C THR A 258 -2.82 16.12 -11.64
N LEU A 259 -3.83 16.95 -11.81
CA LEU A 259 -5.25 16.59 -11.96
C LEU A 259 -5.69 17.16 -13.31
N ASN A 260 -6.32 16.34 -14.14
CA ASN A 260 -7.00 16.76 -15.35
C ASN A 260 -8.47 16.34 -15.30
N ILE A 261 -9.38 17.22 -15.74
CA ILE A 261 -10.82 16.97 -15.82
C ILE A 261 -11.28 17.35 -17.23
N LEU A 262 -11.93 16.41 -17.92
CA LEU A 262 -12.51 16.60 -19.23
C LEU A 262 -14.03 16.41 -19.12
N LYS A 263 -14.81 17.46 -19.43
CA LYS A 263 -16.26 17.33 -19.54
C LYS A 263 -16.66 17.08 -21.00
N ASP A 264 -17.31 15.95 -21.26
CA ASP A 264 -17.95 15.76 -22.54
C ASP A 264 -19.21 16.65 -22.62
N ASN A 265 -19.40 17.28 -23.78
CA ASN A 265 -20.54 18.13 -24.09
C ASN A 265 -21.48 17.46 -25.13
N SER A 266 -21.27 16.18 -25.46
CA SER A 266 -22.18 15.39 -26.30
C SER A 266 -23.47 15.03 -25.54
N SER A 267 -24.34 16.04 -25.37
CA SER A 267 -25.52 16.04 -24.49
C SER A 267 -26.71 15.18 -24.97
N SER A 268 -26.43 14.00 -25.52
CA SER A 268 -27.42 13.05 -26.06
C SER A 268 -27.06 11.58 -25.83
N GLN A 269 -25.93 11.26 -25.18
CA GLN A 269 -25.51 9.87 -24.94
C GLN A 269 -25.84 9.42 -23.52
N THR A 270 -26.59 8.32 -23.39
CA THR A 270 -26.85 7.59 -22.13
C THR A 270 -25.74 6.58 -21.77
N ILE A 271 -24.67 6.53 -22.58
CA ILE A 271 -23.54 5.61 -22.48
C ILE A 271 -22.25 6.46 -22.47
N PRO A 272 -21.26 6.19 -21.59
CA PRO A 272 -20.00 6.95 -21.58
C PRO A 272 -19.15 6.71 -22.85
N ASP A 273 -18.27 7.66 -23.20
CA ASP A 273 -17.35 7.51 -24.34
C ASP A 273 -15.94 7.11 -23.89
N SER A 274 -15.51 5.92 -24.31
CA SER A 274 -14.12 5.44 -24.16
C SER A 274 -13.06 6.39 -24.75
N LYS A 275 -13.40 7.23 -25.73
CA LYS A 275 -12.51 8.27 -26.26
C LYS A 275 -12.32 9.41 -25.27
N ALA A 276 -13.32 9.78 -24.49
CA ALA A 276 -13.18 10.80 -23.45
C ALA A 276 -12.27 10.31 -22.33
N VAL A 277 -12.42 9.04 -21.92
CA VAL A 277 -11.47 8.34 -21.03
C VAL A 277 -10.05 8.34 -21.62
N THR A 278 -9.90 8.04 -22.92
CA THR A 278 -8.60 8.08 -23.60
C THR A 278 -7.96 9.49 -23.55
N GLN A 279 -8.74 10.52 -23.88
CA GLN A 279 -8.29 11.91 -23.97
C GLN A 279 -7.90 12.49 -22.61
N VAL A 280 -8.69 12.24 -21.56
CA VAL A 280 -8.38 12.76 -20.22
C VAL A 280 -7.07 12.17 -19.67
N CYS A 281 -6.79 10.89 -19.97
CA CYS A 281 -5.53 10.23 -19.65
C CYS A 281 -4.35 10.87 -20.41
N GLN A 282 -4.45 10.99 -21.74
CA GLN A 282 -3.39 11.56 -22.59
C GLN A 282 -3.01 12.98 -22.17
N LEU A 283 -4.01 13.85 -21.96
CA LEU A 283 -3.80 15.21 -21.46
C LEU A 283 -3.14 15.23 -20.08
N ALA A 284 -3.47 14.29 -19.19
CA ALA A 284 -2.82 14.18 -17.88
C ALA A 284 -1.35 13.74 -18.02
N PHE A 285 -1.03 12.79 -18.90
CA PHE A 285 0.34 12.35 -19.17
C PHE A 285 1.20 13.52 -19.67
N ASP A 286 0.70 14.30 -20.63
CA ASP A 286 1.35 15.50 -21.15
C ASP A 286 1.56 16.56 -20.05
N MET A 287 0.52 16.86 -19.26
CA MET A 287 0.58 17.84 -18.16
C MET A 287 1.54 17.46 -17.02
N ALA A 288 1.72 16.16 -16.75
CA ALA A 288 2.66 15.65 -15.77
C ALA A 288 4.07 15.37 -16.36
N SER A 289 4.21 15.41 -17.70
CA SER A 289 5.41 15.01 -18.44
C SER A 289 5.86 13.56 -18.14
N VAL A 290 4.90 12.63 -18.09
CA VAL A 290 5.12 11.19 -17.88
C VAL A 290 4.65 10.39 -19.08
N LYS A 291 5.15 9.16 -19.23
CA LYS A 291 4.66 8.17 -20.19
C LYS A 291 3.67 7.22 -19.50
N PRO A 292 2.76 6.55 -20.24
CA PRO A 292 1.89 5.54 -19.66
C PRO A 292 2.68 4.35 -19.05
N ALA A 293 3.87 4.08 -19.58
CA ALA A 293 4.79 3.05 -19.08
C ALA A 293 5.44 3.39 -17.72
N ASP A 294 5.43 4.66 -17.30
CA ASP A 294 6.04 5.09 -16.04
C ASP A 294 5.11 4.84 -14.84
N ILE A 295 3.83 4.55 -15.11
CA ILE A 295 2.77 4.35 -14.11
C ILE A 295 2.70 2.87 -13.70
N GLY A 296 3.09 2.58 -12.46
CA GLY A 296 3.13 1.21 -11.93
C GLY A 296 1.85 0.75 -11.24
N TYR A 297 0.94 1.66 -10.91
CA TYR A 297 -0.36 1.36 -10.30
C TYR A 297 -1.47 2.27 -10.84
N LEU A 298 -2.63 1.69 -11.14
CA LEU A 298 -3.83 2.39 -11.58
C LEU A 298 -5.04 1.95 -10.73
N GLU A 299 -5.57 2.90 -9.96
CA GLU A 299 -6.84 2.78 -9.26
C GLU A 299 -7.98 3.22 -10.19
N VAL A 300 -8.85 2.28 -10.58
CA VAL A 300 -9.95 2.51 -11.54
C VAL A 300 -11.30 2.76 -10.88
N PHE A 301 -12.18 3.41 -11.63
CA PHE A 301 -13.53 3.73 -11.20
C PHE A 301 -14.37 2.46 -10.98
N ALA A 302 -14.32 1.48 -11.88
CA ALA A 302 -14.84 0.11 -11.72
C ALA A 302 -16.20 0.06 -11.00
N SER A 303 -17.20 0.57 -11.69
CA SER A 303 -18.48 1.04 -11.17
C SER A 303 -19.50 -0.06 -10.86
N GLY A 304 -19.34 -1.24 -11.47
CA GLY A 304 -20.32 -2.32 -11.50
C GLY A 304 -21.48 -2.13 -12.50
N VAL A 305 -21.55 -1.00 -13.20
CA VAL A 305 -22.48 -0.75 -14.31
C VAL A 305 -21.80 -1.22 -15.60
N PRO A 306 -22.32 -2.23 -16.33
CA PRO A 306 -21.60 -2.87 -17.44
C PRO A 306 -21.08 -1.90 -18.51
N GLN A 307 -21.90 -0.93 -18.93
CA GLN A 307 -21.56 0.04 -19.97
C GLN A 307 -20.53 1.08 -19.50
N GLN A 308 -20.50 1.40 -18.21
CA GLN A 308 -19.48 2.27 -17.62
C GLN A 308 -18.15 1.54 -17.54
N ASP A 309 -18.16 0.29 -17.05
CA ASP A 309 -16.97 -0.54 -16.91
C ASP A 309 -16.33 -0.89 -18.27
N GLU A 310 -17.15 -1.17 -19.29
CA GLU A 310 -16.70 -1.39 -20.68
C GLU A 310 -16.06 -0.13 -21.28
N SER A 311 -16.72 1.03 -21.15
CA SER A 311 -16.21 2.30 -21.69
C SER A 311 -14.93 2.75 -20.98
N GLU A 312 -14.83 2.53 -19.67
CA GLU A 312 -13.62 2.79 -18.89
C GLU A 312 -12.46 1.91 -19.38
N ILE A 313 -12.63 0.58 -19.39
CA ILE A 313 -11.50 -0.30 -19.73
C ILE A 313 -11.03 -0.13 -21.17
N LEU A 314 -11.95 0.04 -22.14
CA LEU A 314 -11.57 0.26 -23.55
C LEU A 314 -10.79 1.58 -23.73
N GLY A 315 -11.16 2.64 -22.99
CA GLY A 315 -10.44 3.91 -23.01
C GLY A 315 -9.06 3.82 -22.36
N LEU A 316 -8.95 3.13 -21.23
CA LEU A 316 -7.68 2.88 -20.55
C LEU A 316 -6.73 2.01 -21.39
N LEU A 317 -7.23 0.94 -22.01
CA LEU A 317 -6.45 0.07 -22.90
C LEU A 317 -5.85 0.84 -24.08
N GLN A 318 -6.58 1.82 -24.63
CA GLN A 318 -6.09 2.67 -25.72
C GLN A 318 -5.15 3.78 -25.23
N ALA A 319 -5.37 4.35 -24.04
CA ALA A 319 -4.48 5.37 -23.46
C ALA A 319 -3.13 4.81 -23.00
N TYR A 320 -3.12 3.61 -22.40
CA TYR A 320 -1.93 2.97 -21.84
C TYR A 320 -1.14 2.11 -22.86
N ARG A 321 -1.45 2.22 -24.15
CA ARG A 321 -0.86 1.40 -25.20
C ARG A 321 0.63 1.72 -25.41
N THR A 322 1.50 0.80 -25.00
CA THR A 322 2.96 0.91 -25.17
C THR A 322 3.46 0.24 -26.45
N SER A 323 4.64 0.64 -26.92
CA SER A 323 5.37 -0.06 -27.99
C SER A 323 6.10 -1.32 -27.52
N ASP A 324 6.31 -1.44 -26.19
CA ASP A 324 6.84 -2.61 -25.50
C ASP A 324 5.71 -3.19 -24.62
N PRO A 325 4.99 -4.24 -25.09
CA PRO A 325 3.84 -4.79 -24.39
C PRO A 325 4.28 -5.75 -23.28
N GLY A 326 4.23 -5.28 -22.04
CA GLY A 326 4.61 -6.08 -20.87
C GLY A 326 3.78 -5.72 -19.64
N LEU A 327 3.44 -6.74 -18.84
CA LEU A 327 2.65 -6.62 -17.60
C LEU A 327 3.42 -5.79 -16.55
N ASN A 328 3.17 -4.49 -16.54
CA ASN A 328 3.97 -3.48 -15.86
C ASN A 328 3.14 -2.54 -14.95
N CYS A 329 1.86 -2.33 -15.25
CA CYS A 329 0.95 -1.54 -14.40
C CYS A 329 -0.01 -2.48 -13.66
N ALA A 330 -0.03 -2.43 -12.33
CA ALA A 330 -1.05 -3.11 -11.54
C ALA A 330 -2.37 -2.32 -11.60
N ILE A 331 -3.50 -3.01 -11.78
CA ILE A 331 -4.84 -2.40 -11.83
C ILE A 331 -5.73 -2.92 -10.69
N GLY A 332 -6.56 -2.05 -10.11
CA GLY A 332 -7.51 -2.42 -9.06
C GLY A 332 -8.48 -1.30 -8.71
N SER A 333 -9.42 -1.57 -7.80
CA SER A 333 -10.34 -0.55 -7.26
C SER A 333 -10.65 -0.84 -5.80
N VAL A 334 -10.74 0.19 -4.96
CA VAL A 334 -11.12 0.06 -3.54
C VAL A 334 -12.54 -0.47 -3.34
N LYS A 335 -13.40 -0.35 -4.36
CA LYS A 335 -14.76 -0.89 -4.34
C LYS A 335 -14.79 -2.41 -4.18
N ALA A 336 -13.69 -3.11 -4.48
CA ALA A 336 -13.51 -4.53 -4.20
C ALA A 336 -13.39 -4.88 -2.70
N ASN A 337 -13.12 -3.90 -1.83
CA ASN A 337 -13.01 -4.09 -0.38
C ASN A 337 -14.21 -3.51 0.39
N ILE A 338 -14.68 -2.32 0.00
CA ILE A 338 -15.67 -1.52 0.73
C ILE A 338 -16.83 -0.98 -0.14
N GLY A 339 -17.02 -1.50 -1.36
CA GLY A 339 -18.14 -1.15 -2.23
C GLY A 339 -18.14 0.29 -2.76
N HIS A 340 -19.27 0.73 -3.31
CA HIS A 340 -19.44 2.02 -3.97
C HIS A 340 -19.96 3.09 -2.99
N THR A 341 -19.04 3.71 -2.24
CA THR A 341 -19.29 4.79 -1.26
C THR A 341 -19.65 6.16 -1.85
N TYR A 342 -20.25 6.19 -3.06
CA TYR A 342 -20.78 7.38 -3.73
C TYR A 342 -19.82 8.59 -3.68
N ALA A 343 -20.23 9.74 -3.13
CA ALA A 343 -19.42 10.95 -3.04
C ALA A 343 -18.02 10.70 -2.41
N VAL A 344 -17.91 9.73 -1.52
CA VAL A 344 -16.70 9.39 -0.77
C VAL A 344 -15.73 8.50 -1.58
N SER A 345 -16.19 7.81 -2.63
CA SER A 345 -15.34 6.87 -3.39
C SER A 345 -14.10 7.52 -4.00
N GLY A 346 -14.19 8.76 -4.50
CA GLY A 346 -13.04 9.45 -5.11
C GLY A 346 -11.91 9.76 -4.12
N ILE A 347 -12.26 10.18 -2.90
CA ILE A 347 -11.28 10.47 -1.84
C ILE A 347 -10.73 9.19 -1.20
N VAL A 348 -11.51 8.10 -1.16
CA VAL A 348 -11.02 6.80 -0.65
C VAL A 348 -10.04 6.15 -1.64
N SER A 349 -10.32 6.22 -2.94
CA SER A 349 -9.37 5.84 -3.99
C SER A 349 -8.07 6.67 -3.90
N LEU A 350 -8.16 7.96 -3.53
CA LEU A 350 -6.99 8.80 -3.23
C LEU A 350 -6.18 8.29 -2.03
N ILE A 351 -6.83 8.08 -0.88
CA ILE A 351 -6.18 7.59 0.35
C ILE A 351 -5.48 6.24 0.09
N LYS A 352 -6.18 5.29 -0.55
CA LYS A 352 -5.61 4.00 -0.95
C LYS A 352 -4.36 4.18 -1.82
N THR A 353 -4.43 5.01 -2.86
CA THR A 353 -3.31 5.21 -3.80
C THR A 353 -2.13 5.92 -3.13
N ALA A 354 -2.40 6.87 -2.22
CA ALA A 354 -1.39 7.53 -1.42
C ALA A 354 -0.68 6.55 -0.46
N LEU A 355 -1.42 5.64 0.17
CA LEU A 355 -0.86 4.54 0.98
C LEU A 355 0.02 3.60 0.13
N CYS A 356 -0.38 3.28 -1.11
CA CYS A 356 0.40 2.42 -2.01
C CYS A 356 1.79 3.02 -2.34
N LEU A 357 1.82 4.33 -2.60
CA LEU A 357 3.05 5.10 -2.87
C LEU A 357 3.89 5.26 -1.59
N TYR A 358 3.28 5.65 -0.48
CA TYR A 358 3.95 5.86 0.81
C TYR A 358 4.62 4.58 1.31
N HIS A 359 3.88 3.47 1.39
CA HIS A 359 4.39 2.17 1.86
C HIS A 359 5.17 1.37 0.80
N ARG A 360 5.22 1.86 -0.46
CA ARG A 360 5.86 1.18 -1.60
C ARG A 360 5.33 -0.25 -1.77
N TYR A 361 4.01 -0.41 -1.71
CA TYR A 361 3.35 -1.72 -1.64
C TYR A 361 2.06 -1.71 -2.48
N ILE A 362 1.89 -2.69 -3.37
CA ILE A 362 0.71 -2.84 -4.22
C ILE A 362 -0.30 -3.75 -3.50
N PRO A 363 -1.57 -3.33 -3.31
CA PRO A 363 -2.60 -4.14 -2.67
C PRO A 363 -3.14 -5.24 -3.60
N GLY A 364 -3.54 -6.35 -3.00
CA GLY A 364 -4.25 -7.44 -3.68
C GLY A 364 -5.72 -7.09 -3.94
N VAL A 365 -6.24 -7.54 -5.08
CA VAL A 365 -7.67 -7.52 -5.40
C VAL A 365 -8.30 -8.83 -4.92
N PRO A 366 -9.15 -8.81 -3.89
CA PRO A 366 -9.73 -10.02 -3.33
C PRO A 366 -10.62 -10.75 -4.33
N HIS A 367 -10.63 -12.08 -4.27
CA HIS A 367 -11.44 -12.99 -5.10
C HIS A 367 -11.29 -12.87 -6.64
N TRP A 368 -10.32 -12.10 -7.15
CA TRP A 368 -10.07 -11.99 -8.60
C TRP A 368 -9.85 -13.35 -9.27
N SER A 369 -10.39 -13.53 -10.47
CA SER A 369 -10.27 -14.75 -11.27
C SER A 369 -9.80 -14.49 -12.72
N THR A 370 -10.51 -13.66 -13.49
CA THR A 370 -10.24 -13.42 -14.92
C THR A 370 -11.08 -12.25 -15.44
N PRO A 371 -10.57 -11.41 -16.35
CA PRO A 371 -11.31 -10.26 -16.82
C PRO A 371 -12.43 -10.62 -17.80
N LYS A 372 -13.47 -9.79 -17.81
CA LYS A 372 -14.44 -9.64 -18.90
C LYS A 372 -13.72 -9.22 -20.18
N MET A 373 -14.22 -9.70 -21.32
CA MET A 373 -13.67 -9.43 -22.66
C MET A 373 -12.15 -9.73 -22.76
N PRO A 374 -11.66 -10.93 -22.39
CA PRO A 374 -10.23 -11.19 -22.23
C PRO A 374 -9.38 -10.89 -23.48
N GLN A 375 -9.96 -10.96 -24.68
CA GLN A 375 -9.32 -10.58 -25.94
C GLN A 375 -8.95 -9.08 -26.01
N ALA A 376 -9.72 -8.20 -25.36
CA ALA A 376 -9.45 -6.76 -25.35
C ALA A 376 -8.19 -6.41 -24.52
N TRP A 377 -7.84 -7.26 -23.56
CA TRP A 377 -6.67 -7.09 -22.69
C TRP A 377 -5.38 -7.65 -23.30
N GLU A 378 -5.45 -8.30 -24.46
CA GLU A 378 -4.31 -8.96 -25.10
C GLU A 378 -3.27 -7.93 -25.57
N GLY A 379 -2.03 -8.07 -25.08
CA GLY A 379 -0.96 -7.08 -25.30
C GLY A 379 -1.06 -5.80 -24.46
N SER A 380 -2.00 -5.70 -23.52
CA SER A 380 -2.08 -4.57 -22.59
C SER A 380 -0.97 -4.60 -21.51
N PRO A 381 -0.60 -3.47 -20.90
CA PRO A 381 0.39 -3.45 -19.82
C PRO A 381 -0.20 -3.80 -18.44
N PHE A 382 -1.52 -4.03 -18.35
CA PHE A 382 -2.23 -4.18 -17.09
C PHE A 382 -2.18 -5.60 -16.54
N TYR A 383 -1.98 -5.74 -15.23
CA TYR A 383 -2.19 -7.00 -14.51
C TYR A 383 -2.96 -6.77 -13.23
N VAL A 384 -3.70 -7.79 -12.76
CA VAL A 384 -4.34 -7.75 -11.44
C VAL A 384 -3.50 -8.56 -10.47
N ALA A 385 -3.16 -7.97 -9.34
CA ALA A 385 -2.50 -8.69 -8.25
C ALA A 385 -3.57 -9.41 -7.41
N PRO A 386 -3.66 -10.75 -7.38
CA PRO A 386 -4.59 -11.46 -6.48
C PRO A 386 -4.12 -11.43 -5.01
N GLU A 387 -2.86 -11.05 -4.79
CA GLU A 387 -2.18 -10.99 -3.50
C GLU A 387 -1.27 -9.76 -3.50
N SER A 388 -1.24 -9.03 -2.38
CA SER A 388 -0.44 -7.82 -2.19
C SER A 388 1.07 -8.10 -2.33
N ARG A 389 1.86 -7.12 -2.79
CA ARG A 389 3.30 -7.33 -3.09
C ARG A 389 4.13 -6.05 -2.96
N PRO A 390 5.46 -6.17 -2.71
CA PRO A 390 6.36 -5.02 -2.74
C PRO A 390 6.34 -4.34 -4.11
N TRP A 391 6.25 -3.02 -4.12
CA TRP A 391 6.34 -2.22 -5.34
C TRP A 391 7.81 -1.93 -5.62
N PHE A 392 8.43 -2.68 -6.52
CA PHE A 392 9.80 -2.40 -6.94
C PHE A 392 9.89 -1.15 -7.82
N LEU A 393 10.90 -0.30 -7.57
CA LEU A 393 11.21 0.84 -8.43
C LEU A 393 11.85 0.32 -9.72
N ALA A 394 11.27 0.63 -10.88
CA ALA A 394 11.76 0.12 -12.16
C ALA A 394 13.16 0.66 -12.52
N THR A 395 13.94 -0.12 -13.26
CA THR A 395 15.30 0.23 -13.68
C THR A 395 15.31 1.55 -14.45
N GLY A 396 16.05 2.54 -13.94
CA GLY A 396 16.13 3.90 -14.52
C GLY A 396 15.01 4.86 -14.11
N ALA A 397 13.99 4.42 -13.38
CA ALA A 397 12.97 5.30 -12.81
C ALA A 397 13.50 6.00 -11.54
N THR A 398 13.14 7.26 -11.33
CA THR A 398 13.57 8.05 -10.16
C THR A 398 12.57 8.07 -9.00
N LYS A 399 11.31 7.69 -9.27
CA LYS A 399 10.20 7.64 -8.31
C LYS A 399 9.12 6.69 -8.81
N ARG A 400 8.32 6.10 -7.91
CA ARG A 400 7.06 5.41 -8.25
C ARG A 400 6.01 6.44 -8.65
N ILE A 401 5.19 6.08 -9.64
CA ILE A 401 4.08 6.89 -10.14
C ILE A 401 2.82 6.01 -10.16
N ALA A 402 1.73 6.54 -9.61
CA ALA A 402 0.40 5.96 -9.66
C ALA A 402 -0.56 6.90 -10.41
N ALA A 403 -1.68 6.35 -10.86
CA ALA A 403 -2.78 7.13 -11.38
C ALA A 403 -4.12 6.69 -10.77
N ILE A 404 -5.10 7.58 -10.82
CA ILE A 404 -6.50 7.31 -10.46
C ILE A 404 -7.37 7.78 -11.63
N ASN A 405 -8.26 6.90 -12.08
CA ASN A 405 -9.28 7.22 -13.07
C ASN A 405 -10.66 7.36 -12.40
N SER A 406 -11.44 8.35 -12.82
CA SER A 406 -12.78 8.61 -12.26
C SER A 406 -13.76 9.06 -13.34
N MET A 407 -15.03 8.71 -13.16
CA MET A 407 -16.14 9.14 -14.00
C MET A 407 -17.27 9.71 -13.13
N GLU A 408 -17.68 10.93 -13.44
CA GLU A 408 -18.72 11.67 -12.73
C GLU A 408 -20.06 11.56 -13.48
N ILE A 409 -21.17 11.57 -12.73
CA ILE A 409 -22.52 11.39 -13.29
C ILE A 409 -22.96 12.53 -14.21
N ASP A 410 -22.24 13.67 -14.19
CA ASP A 410 -22.53 14.86 -14.99
C ASP A 410 -21.84 14.87 -16.38
N GLY A 411 -21.22 13.75 -16.79
CA GLY A 411 -20.47 13.62 -18.04
C GLY A 411 -19.00 14.08 -17.96
N SER A 412 -18.47 14.31 -16.76
CA SER A 412 -17.05 14.62 -16.55
C SER A 412 -16.23 13.36 -16.30
N TYR A 413 -15.05 13.29 -16.92
CA TYR A 413 -14.04 12.27 -16.72
C TYR A 413 -12.84 12.94 -16.07
N ALA A 414 -12.17 12.25 -15.13
CA ALA A 414 -10.99 12.80 -14.46
C ALA A 414 -9.86 11.79 -14.39
N HIS A 415 -8.63 12.27 -14.59
CA HIS A 415 -7.41 11.49 -14.43
C HIS A 415 -6.43 12.24 -13.54
N LEU A 416 -6.03 11.61 -12.45
CA LEU A 416 -5.17 12.15 -11.41
C LEU A 416 -3.86 11.36 -11.39
N ILE A 417 -2.71 12.05 -11.45
CA ILE A 417 -1.38 11.41 -11.43
C ILE A 417 -0.66 11.80 -10.14
N LEU A 418 -0.17 10.78 -9.44
CA LEU A 418 0.52 10.90 -8.16
C LEU A 418 1.90 10.25 -8.20
N SER A 419 2.78 10.68 -7.31
CA SER A 419 4.06 10.01 -7.06
C SER A 419 4.43 9.98 -5.59
N GLU A 420 5.36 9.07 -5.26
CA GLU A 420 5.94 9.04 -3.92
C GLU A 420 6.81 10.28 -3.66
N GLU A 421 6.88 10.72 -2.41
CA GLU A 421 8.01 11.56 -2.00
C GLU A 421 9.25 10.67 -1.85
N ALA A 422 10.19 10.82 -2.78
CA ALA A 422 11.41 10.03 -2.87
C ALA A 422 12.48 10.49 -1.87
N THR A 423 12.49 11.78 -1.49
CA THR A 423 13.47 12.31 -0.53
C THR A 423 13.08 12.08 0.94
N GLN A 424 11.81 11.80 1.20
CA GLN A 424 11.35 11.33 2.50
C GLN A 424 11.90 9.91 2.70
N ILE A 425 12.86 9.76 3.61
CA ILE A 425 13.50 8.49 3.94
C ILE A 425 12.61 7.72 4.92
N GLN A 426 12.44 8.26 6.12
CA GLN A 426 11.67 7.63 7.20
C GLN A 426 10.17 7.56 6.88
N ARG A 427 9.58 6.41 7.18
CA ARG A 427 8.14 6.13 7.03
C ARG A 427 7.61 5.50 8.33
N SER A 428 6.63 6.15 8.96
CA SER A 428 5.86 5.54 10.05
C SER A 428 4.86 4.52 9.49
N SER A 429 4.77 3.35 10.14
CA SER A 429 3.66 2.41 9.98
C SER A 429 3.56 1.56 11.24
N ARG A 430 2.34 1.34 11.74
CA ARG A 430 2.03 0.48 12.89
C ARG A 430 1.66 -0.94 12.49
N TYR A 431 1.75 -1.28 11.20
CA TYR A 431 1.24 -2.54 10.65
C TYR A 431 1.73 -3.79 11.41
N LEU A 432 3.00 -3.81 11.86
CA LEU A 432 3.57 -4.89 12.68
C LEU A 432 2.93 -5.00 14.08
N GLU A 433 2.65 -3.88 14.75
CA GLU A 433 2.00 -3.80 16.08
C GLU A 433 0.51 -4.24 16.05
N GLN A 434 -0.07 -4.27 14.84
CA GLN A 434 -1.50 -4.50 14.56
C GLN A 434 -1.77 -5.85 13.88
N MET A 435 -0.73 -6.59 13.50
CA MET A 435 -0.85 -7.92 12.91
C MET A 435 -1.30 -8.94 13.98
N PRO A 436 -2.43 -9.64 13.81
CA PRO A 436 -3.01 -10.50 14.85
C PRO A 436 -2.22 -11.81 15.03
N PHE A 437 -1.12 -11.76 15.78
CA PHE A 437 -0.42 -12.90 16.40
C PHE A 437 0.58 -12.38 17.45
N TYR A 438 0.09 -12.13 18.67
CA TYR A 438 0.82 -11.37 19.69
C TYR A 438 1.75 -12.23 20.54
N LEU A 439 2.86 -11.64 21.00
CA LEU A 439 3.80 -12.22 21.96
C LEU A 439 3.64 -11.61 23.34
N PHE A 440 3.21 -12.42 24.31
CA PHE A 440 3.16 -12.05 25.72
C PHE A 440 4.42 -12.55 26.43
N ALA A 441 5.32 -11.61 26.74
CA ALA A 441 6.58 -11.86 27.42
C ALA A 441 6.40 -11.83 28.94
N ILE A 442 6.72 -12.93 29.63
CA ILE A 442 6.69 -13.01 31.10
C ILE A 442 8.10 -13.34 31.62
N ALA A 443 8.52 -12.69 32.71
CA ALA A 443 9.83 -12.89 33.34
C ALA A 443 9.74 -12.98 34.87
N ALA A 444 10.44 -13.97 35.44
CA ALA A 444 10.60 -14.18 36.89
C ALA A 444 11.83 -15.05 37.21
N ASN A 445 12.13 -15.22 38.50
CA ASN A 445 13.32 -15.92 38.99
C ASN A 445 13.07 -17.40 39.35
N ASP A 446 11.82 -17.83 39.39
CA ASP A 446 11.38 -19.12 39.92
C ASP A 446 10.02 -19.55 39.34
N CYS A 447 9.64 -20.81 39.59
CA CYS A 447 8.39 -21.40 39.10
C CYS A 447 7.12 -20.78 39.73
N PRO A 448 6.99 -20.65 41.08
CA PRO A 448 5.83 -20.01 41.70
C PRO A 448 5.48 -18.64 41.12
N THR A 449 6.46 -17.74 40.94
CA THR A 449 6.19 -16.42 40.37
C THR A 449 5.85 -16.47 38.88
N LEU A 450 6.41 -17.39 38.07
CA LEU A 450 5.92 -17.56 36.68
C LEU A 450 4.45 -18.01 36.63
N LEU A 451 4.04 -18.92 37.52
CA LEU A 451 2.65 -19.39 37.61
C LEU A 451 1.70 -18.30 38.16
N GLU A 452 2.17 -17.42 39.03
CA GLU A 452 1.43 -16.24 39.48
C GLU A 452 1.22 -15.25 38.32
N GLN A 453 2.28 -14.93 37.57
CA GLN A 453 2.20 -14.01 36.43
C GLN A 453 1.35 -14.58 35.27
N LEU A 454 1.28 -15.90 35.09
CA LEU A 454 0.33 -16.51 34.15
C LEU A 454 -1.13 -16.28 34.54
N ARG A 455 -1.46 -16.36 35.84
CA ARG A 455 -2.83 -16.05 36.33
C ARG A 455 -3.14 -14.56 36.22
N ALA A 456 -2.16 -13.69 36.46
CA ALA A 456 -2.29 -12.26 36.22
C ALA A 456 -2.51 -11.94 34.72
N LEU A 457 -1.83 -12.64 33.82
CA LEU A 457 -2.07 -12.55 32.39
C LEU A 457 -3.48 -13.04 32.03
N GLU A 458 -3.94 -14.17 32.58
CA GLU A 458 -5.31 -14.67 32.35
C GLU A 458 -6.38 -13.62 32.71
N GLN A 459 -6.26 -12.96 33.87
CA GLN A 459 -7.15 -11.86 34.25
C GLN A 459 -6.99 -10.63 33.33
N THR A 460 -5.79 -10.35 32.84
CA THR A 460 -5.54 -9.24 31.89
C THR A 460 -6.20 -9.51 30.54
N ILE A 461 -6.14 -10.75 30.05
CA ILE A 461 -6.77 -11.21 28.80
C ILE A 461 -8.29 -11.31 28.94
N ALA A 462 -8.80 -11.69 30.12
CA ALA A 462 -10.25 -11.74 30.38
C ALA A 462 -10.92 -10.35 30.39
N ASN A 463 -10.21 -9.31 30.86
CA ASN A 463 -10.76 -7.97 31.05
C ASN A 463 -10.35 -6.93 29.98
N SER A 464 -9.60 -7.30 28.94
CA SER A 464 -9.12 -6.35 27.93
C SER A 464 -9.98 -6.32 26.67
N SER A 465 -10.32 -5.11 26.21
CA SER A 465 -10.91 -4.85 24.89
C SER A 465 -9.90 -4.88 23.74
N SER A 466 -8.59 -4.89 24.02
CA SER A 466 -7.54 -4.89 23.00
C SER A 466 -6.36 -5.78 23.40
N LEU A 467 -6.12 -6.82 22.58
CA LEU A 467 -5.01 -7.75 22.79
C LEU A 467 -3.65 -7.10 22.52
N SER A 468 -3.56 -6.14 21.59
CA SER A 468 -2.32 -5.38 21.36
C SER A 468 -1.99 -4.47 22.57
N ALA A 469 -2.99 -3.83 23.18
CA ALA A 469 -2.80 -3.07 24.41
C ALA A 469 -2.39 -3.98 25.58
N ALA A 470 -3.04 -5.14 25.74
CA ALA A 470 -2.68 -6.13 26.77
C ALA A 470 -1.25 -6.68 26.58
N ALA A 471 -0.84 -6.93 25.33
CA ALA A 471 0.52 -7.37 24.99
C ALA A 471 1.56 -6.29 25.33
N SER A 472 1.25 -5.03 25.00
CA SER A 472 2.11 -3.87 25.28
C SER A 472 2.28 -3.63 26.79
N LEU A 473 1.19 -3.69 27.57
CA LEU A 473 1.23 -3.64 29.04
C LEU A 473 2.06 -4.79 29.64
N THR A 474 1.89 -6.01 29.12
CA THR A 474 2.66 -7.18 29.53
C THR A 474 4.15 -7.02 29.22
N PHE A 475 4.48 -6.44 28.07
CA PHE A 475 5.86 -6.10 27.71
C PHE A 475 6.46 -5.03 28.62
N THR A 476 5.72 -3.98 28.98
CA THR A 476 6.17 -2.99 29.98
C THR A 476 6.46 -3.64 31.33
N ALA A 477 5.65 -4.60 31.78
CA ALA A 477 5.91 -5.37 32.99
C ALA A 477 7.15 -6.29 32.85
N TYR A 478 7.38 -6.88 31.67
CA TYR A 478 8.60 -7.62 31.35
C TYR A 478 9.85 -6.73 31.34
N GLN A 479 9.77 -5.49 30.85
CA GLN A 479 10.89 -4.54 30.83
C GLN A 479 11.44 -4.28 32.24
N GLN A 480 10.58 -4.21 33.25
CA GLN A 480 10.98 -4.09 34.68
C GLN A 480 11.67 -5.35 35.24
N ARG A 481 11.75 -6.46 34.47
CA ARG A 481 12.33 -7.76 34.86
C ARG A 481 13.28 -8.34 33.80
N GLN A 482 13.93 -7.49 33.01
CA GLN A 482 14.94 -7.90 32.01
C GLN A 482 16.15 -8.66 32.58
N HIS A 483 16.41 -8.59 33.89
CA HIS A 483 17.48 -9.32 34.56
C HIS A 483 17.04 -10.61 35.28
N ALA A 484 15.77 -11.00 35.18
CA ALA A 484 15.28 -12.22 35.83
C ALA A 484 15.81 -13.51 35.18
N THR A 485 15.91 -14.60 35.97
CA THR A 485 16.51 -15.88 35.53
C THR A 485 15.80 -16.52 34.34
N TYR A 486 14.46 -16.50 34.31
CA TYR A 486 13.65 -17.23 33.34
C TYR A 486 12.74 -16.31 32.54
N ALA A 487 12.42 -16.72 31.32
CA ALA A 487 11.39 -16.09 30.49
C ALA A 487 10.43 -17.15 29.95
N LEU A 488 9.16 -16.76 29.88
CA LEU A 488 8.06 -17.52 29.32
C LEU A 488 7.43 -16.68 28.20
N SER A 489 7.16 -17.33 27.08
CA SER A 489 6.56 -16.71 25.91
C SER A 489 5.21 -17.37 25.64
N ILE A 490 4.11 -16.61 25.73
CA ILE A 490 2.77 -17.05 25.34
C ILE A 490 2.41 -16.38 24.01
N LEU A 491 1.93 -17.17 23.05
CA LEU A 491 1.52 -16.69 21.73
C LEU A 491 0.02 -16.90 21.47
N GLY A 492 -0.61 -15.98 20.75
CA GLY A 492 -1.99 -16.16 20.27
C GLY A 492 -2.54 -14.98 19.48
N ARG A 493 -3.56 -15.24 18.67
CA ARG A 493 -4.21 -14.27 17.75
C ARG A 493 -5.47 -13.66 18.36
N ASN A 494 -6.15 -14.42 19.21
CA ASN A 494 -7.43 -14.07 19.83
C ASN A 494 -7.48 -14.55 21.29
N GLN A 495 -8.50 -14.10 22.02
CA GLN A 495 -8.70 -14.38 23.44
C GLN A 495 -8.82 -15.89 23.74
N GLU A 496 -9.49 -16.65 22.87
CA GLU A 496 -9.71 -18.09 23.06
C GLU A 496 -8.41 -18.91 22.90
N GLU A 497 -7.59 -18.57 21.90
CA GLU A 497 -6.26 -19.17 21.70
C GLU A 497 -5.34 -18.85 22.89
N LEU A 498 -5.33 -17.59 23.36
CA LEU A 498 -4.53 -17.16 24.51
C LEU A 498 -4.94 -17.85 25.81
N THR A 499 -6.22 -17.89 26.16
CA THR A 499 -6.71 -18.61 27.37
C THR A 499 -6.33 -20.10 27.32
N ARG A 500 -6.50 -20.73 26.15
CA ARG A 500 -6.12 -22.15 25.94
C ARG A 500 -4.62 -22.38 26.12
N GLU A 501 -3.79 -21.44 25.67
CA GLU A 501 -2.33 -21.52 25.78
C GLU A 501 -1.83 -21.19 27.20
N ILE A 502 -2.46 -20.26 27.92
CA ILE A 502 -2.19 -19.98 29.34
C ILE A 502 -2.51 -21.20 30.21
N GLN A 503 -3.67 -21.83 30.00
CA GLN A 503 -4.04 -23.05 30.73
C GLN A 503 -3.06 -24.21 30.46
N ARG A 504 -2.58 -24.35 29.22
CA ARG A 504 -1.48 -25.30 28.89
C ARG A 504 -0.17 -24.94 29.57
N ALA A 505 0.16 -23.65 29.70
CA ALA A 505 1.38 -23.18 30.33
C ALA A 505 1.38 -23.38 31.85
N LEU A 506 0.23 -23.23 32.53
CA LEU A 506 0.12 -23.42 33.98
C LEU A 506 0.56 -24.84 34.41
N GLN A 507 0.23 -25.86 33.63
CA GLN A 507 0.80 -27.21 33.84
C GLN A 507 2.21 -27.31 33.23
N GLY A 508 2.37 -26.91 31.96
CA GLY A 508 3.57 -27.15 31.17
C GLY A 508 4.85 -26.52 31.73
N VAL A 509 4.77 -25.35 32.36
CA VAL A 509 5.90 -24.70 33.04
C VAL A 509 6.32 -25.49 34.27
N ALA A 510 5.37 -25.99 35.07
CA ALA A 510 5.67 -26.82 36.24
C ALA A 510 6.32 -28.15 35.83
N ASP A 511 5.76 -28.83 34.82
CA ASP A 511 6.31 -30.07 34.28
C ASP A 511 7.71 -29.85 33.64
N ALA A 512 7.95 -28.70 33.02
CA ALA A 512 9.26 -28.31 32.50
C ALA A 512 10.30 -28.16 33.62
N PHE A 513 10.00 -27.42 34.69
CA PHE A 513 10.89 -27.33 35.87
C PHE A 513 11.16 -28.71 36.50
N ASN A 514 10.13 -29.54 36.67
CA ASN A 514 10.24 -30.86 37.29
C ASN A 514 11.08 -31.85 36.46
N THR A 515 10.96 -31.81 35.12
CA THR A 515 11.65 -32.74 34.22
C THR A 515 12.96 -32.20 33.64
N GLY A 516 13.22 -30.90 33.78
CA GLY A 516 14.33 -30.22 33.12
C GLY A 516 14.24 -30.23 31.59
N LYS A 517 13.03 -30.34 31.02
CA LYS A 517 12.76 -30.30 29.57
C LYS A 517 12.07 -29.00 29.20
N ASP A 518 12.16 -28.62 27.93
CA ASP A 518 11.45 -27.45 27.40
C ASP A 518 9.97 -27.77 27.19
N TRP A 519 9.11 -26.77 27.41
CA TRP A 519 7.69 -26.81 27.04
C TRP A 519 7.47 -25.97 25.79
N GLN A 520 6.78 -26.53 24.80
CA GLN A 520 6.44 -25.86 23.55
C GLN A 520 5.06 -26.30 23.04
N THR A 521 4.32 -25.40 22.44
CA THR A 521 3.02 -25.69 21.78
C THR A 521 3.09 -25.56 20.25
N PRO A 522 2.12 -26.13 19.50
CA PRO A 522 2.01 -25.91 18.05
C PRO A 522 1.74 -24.44 17.67
N VAL A 523 1.08 -23.70 18.55
CA VAL A 523 0.85 -22.24 18.43
C VAL A 523 2.18 -21.49 18.51
N GLY A 524 3.14 -22.00 19.28
CA GLY A 524 4.52 -21.52 19.35
C GLY A 524 4.90 -20.89 20.69
N SER A 525 4.00 -20.89 21.68
CA SER A 525 4.33 -20.60 23.07
C SER A 525 5.48 -21.50 23.54
N TYR A 526 6.41 -20.95 24.32
CA TYR A 526 7.68 -21.61 24.65
C TYR A 526 8.18 -21.27 26.06
N PHE A 527 8.71 -22.27 26.75
CA PHE A 527 9.41 -22.13 28.01
C PHE A 527 10.60 -23.10 28.11
N THR A 528 11.70 -22.66 28.73
CA THR A 528 12.82 -23.53 29.08
C THR A 528 13.26 -23.29 30.54
N PRO A 529 13.50 -24.36 31.32
CA PRO A 529 14.20 -24.27 32.61
C PRO A 529 15.73 -24.18 32.44
N LYS A 530 16.23 -24.19 31.19
CA LYS A 530 17.66 -24.22 30.83
C LYS A 530 17.95 -23.17 29.73
N PRO A 531 17.79 -21.86 30.02
CA PRO A 531 18.19 -20.82 29.09
C PRO A 531 19.68 -20.95 28.73
N LEU A 532 20.02 -20.64 27.48
CA LEU A 532 21.36 -20.93 26.91
C LEU A 532 22.22 -19.69 26.67
N SER A 533 21.65 -18.48 26.77
CA SER A 533 22.38 -17.23 26.47
C SER A 533 23.56 -16.94 27.40
N ASN A 534 23.59 -17.53 28.59
CA ASN A 534 24.71 -17.46 29.53
C ASN A 534 25.70 -18.64 29.42
N LYS A 535 25.43 -19.61 28.54
CA LYS A 535 26.28 -20.81 28.33
C LYS A 535 27.04 -20.81 27.01
N GLY A 536 26.64 -19.96 26.05
CA GLY A 536 27.32 -19.87 24.78
C GLY A 536 26.58 -19.03 23.75
N ASN A 537 27.23 -18.88 22.61
CA ASN A 537 27.03 -17.77 21.70
C ASN A 537 25.88 -18.00 20.69
N VAL A 538 25.39 -16.89 20.14
CA VAL A 538 24.46 -16.88 19.00
C VAL A 538 25.26 -16.95 17.69
N ALA A 539 24.92 -17.95 16.87
CA ALA A 539 25.45 -18.15 15.53
C ALA A 539 24.35 -17.94 14.48
N PHE A 540 24.62 -17.19 13.41
CA PHE A 540 23.73 -17.19 12.23
C PHE A 540 24.25 -18.23 11.21
N VAL A 541 23.34 -19.06 10.70
CA VAL A 541 23.60 -19.99 9.61
C VAL A 541 22.84 -19.56 8.35
N TYR A 542 23.54 -19.48 7.23
CA TYR A 542 22.99 -19.09 5.95
C TYR A 542 22.75 -20.32 5.07
N PRO A 543 21.49 -20.63 4.67
CA PRO A 543 21.19 -21.79 3.84
C PRO A 543 21.72 -21.63 2.41
N GLY A 544 21.82 -22.76 1.70
CA GLY A 544 22.17 -22.79 0.28
C GLY A 544 21.00 -22.38 -0.62
N ALA A 545 21.33 -21.91 -1.83
CA ALA A 545 20.43 -21.26 -2.80
C ALA A 545 19.39 -22.19 -3.48
N TYR A 546 18.74 -23.08 -2.74
CA TYR A 546 17.72 -24.01 -3.23
C TYR A 546 16.53 -24.16 -2.25
N SER A 547 16.30 -23.17 -1.38
CA SER A 547 15.19 -23.17 -0.41
C SER A 547 14.14 -22.06 -0.64
N SER A 548 14.47 -21.03 -1.42
CA SER A 548 13.54 -20.00 -1.90
C SER A 548 12.41 -20.55 -2.78
N TYR A 549 11.30 -19.82 -2.86
CA TYR A 549 10.06 -20.23 -3.54
C TYR A 549 9.28 -19.01 -4.07
N VAL A 550 8.32 -19.24 -4.99
CA VAL A 550 7.47 -18.17 -5.54
C VAL A 550 6.63 -17.53 -4.41
N GLY A 551 6.72 -16.20 -4.29
CA GLY A 551 6.04 -15.41 -3.26
C GLY A 551 6.81 -15.22 -1.95
N ILE A 552 8.04 -15.71 -1.82
CA ILE A 552 8.87 -15.53 -0.61
C ILE A 552 9.16 -14.06 -0.30
N ALA A 553 9.24 -13.71 0.99
CA ALA A 553 9.60 -12.39 1.51
C ALA A 553 8.66 -11.22 1.14
N ARG A 554 7.54 -11.53 0.47
CA ARG A 554 6.45 -10.61 0.09
C ARG A 554 6.10 -9.62 1.20
N ASN A 555 5.87 -10.12 2.41
CA ASN A 555 5.41 -9.32 3.54
C ASN A 555 6.53 -8.56 4.27
N LEU A 556 7.82 -8.90 4.08
CA LEU A 556 8.91 -8.36 4.90
C LEU A 556 9.07 -6.84 4.75
N PHE A 557 9.03 -6.32 3.52
CA PHE A 557 9.06 -4.87 3.25
C PHE A 557 7.88 -4.11 3.87
N ARG A 558 6.76 -4.78 4.12
CA ARG A 558 5.53 -4.19 4.66
C ARG A 558 5.50 -4.20 6.19
N LEU A 559 6.00 -5.27 6.80
CA LEU A 559 6.19 -5.45 8.23
C LEU A 559 7.33 -4.56 8.76
N PHE A 560 8.41 -4.42 7.98
CA PHE A 560 9.66 -3.77 8.40
C PHE A 560 10.09 -2.66 7.43
N PRO A 561 9.29 -1.59 7.22
CA PRO A 561 9.53 -0.60 6.14
C PRO A 561 10.86 0.14 6.21
N LYS A 562 11.53 0.23 7.38
CA LYS A 562 12.86 0.84 7.50
C LYS A 562 13.96 0.04 6.78
N ILE A 563 13.72 -1.21 6.35
CA ILE A 563 14.72 -1.97 5.58
C ILE A 563 14.97 -1.40 4.18
N TYR A 564 14.10 -0.52 3.66
CA TYR A 564 14.42 0.28 2.46
C TYR A 564 15.55 1.30 2.69
N GLU A 565 15.87 1.62 3.96
CA GLU A 565 16.90 2.57 4.38
C GLU A 565 18.25 1.88 4.64
N ASP A 566 18.28 0.54 4.73
CA ASP A 566 19.48 -0.23 5.07
C ASP A 566 20.47 -0.29 3.88
N PRO A 567 21.76 0.08 4.07
CA PRO A 567 22.74 0.12 2.98
C PRO A 567 23.01 -1.23 2.31
N VAL A 568 22.95 -2.34 3.07
CA VAL A 568 23.08 -3.68 2.49
C VAL A 568 21.87 -3.95 1.61
N ILE A 569 20.65 -3.73 2.11
CA ILE A 569 19.42 -3.95 1.33
C ILE A 569 19.39 -3.09 0.07
N GLN A 570 19.87 -1.84 0.11
CA GLN A 570 20.00 -1.00 -1.08
C GLN A 570 20.93 -1.63 -2.14
N SER A 571 22.02 -2.29 -1.71
CA SER A 571 22.91 -3.05 -2.62
C SER A 571 22.30 -4.36 -3.17
N VAL A 572 21.35 -4.98 -2.45
CA VAL A 572 20.59 -6.16 -2.92
C VAL A 572 19.27 -5.78 -3.61
N TYR A 573 18.92 -4.50 -3.69
CA TYR A 573 17.63 -4.07 -4.20
C TYR A 573 17.51 -4.25 -5.72
N SER A 574 18.55 -3.87 -6.48
CA SER A 574 18.61 -4.12 -7.93
C SER A 574 18.64 -5.61 -8.26
N ARG A 575 19.25 -6.42 -7.39
CA ARG A 575 19.31 -7.88 -7.48
C ARG A 575 17.93 -8.52 -7.41
N VAL A 576 17.13 -8.17 -6.40
CA VAL A 576 15.74 -8.66 -6.30
C VAL A 576 14.85 -8.07 -7.41
N LEU A 577 15.06 -6.81 -7.83
CA LEU A 577 14.36 -6.19 -8.95
C LEU A 577 14.55 -6.97 -10.27
N ASN A 578 15.74 -7.49 -10.56
CA ASN A 578 16.00 -8.29 -11.77
C ASN A 578 15.15 -9.57 -11.85
N ILE A 579 14.68 -10.09 -10.71
CA ILE A 579 13.95 -11.36 -10.60
C ILE A 579 12.53 -11.22 -10.05
N GLU A 580 12.05 -9.99 -9.82
CA GLU A 580 10.75 -9.75 -9.17
C GLU A 580 9.57 -10.36 -9.94
N LYS A 581 9.68 -10.51 -11.26
CA LYS A 581 8.66 -11.15 -12.11
C LYS A 581 8.61 -12.68 -11.95
N LEU A 582 9.67 -13.31 -11.43
CA LEU A 582 9.68 -14.74 -11.07
C LEU A 582 9.18 -14.96 -9.64
N LEU A 583 9.58 -14.09 -8.70
CA LEU A 583 9.15 -14.17 -7.30
C LEU A 583 7.70 -13.72 -7.10
N TYR A 584 7.25 -12.71 -7.84
CA TYR A 584 5.92 -12.10 -7.75
C TYR A 584 5.25 -12.06 -9.13
N PRO A 585 4.91 -13.23 -9.71
CA PRO A 585 4.43 -13.32 -11.09
C PRO A 585 3.19 -12.45 -11.33
N ARG A 586 3.12 -11.94 -12.56
CA ARG A 586 2.14 -10.96 -13.02
C ARG A 586 1.30 -11.60 -14.11
N SER A 587 -0.03 -11.44 -14.02
CA SER A 587 -0.96 -12.08 -14.94
C SER A 587 -2.29 -11.31 -15.00
N LEU A 588 -2.98 -11.41 -16.13
CA LEU A 588 -4.38 -10.97 -16.26
C LEU A 588 -5.31 -11.88 -15.46
N ASN A 589 -5.07 -13.18 -15.51
CA ASN A 589 -5.90 -14.20 -14.87
C ASN A 589 -5.24 -14.68 -13.58
N LYS A 590 -6.04 -15.15 -12.60
CA LYS A 590 -5.52 -15.86 -11.44
C LYS A 590 -4.83 -17.15 -11.88
N LEU A 591 -3.57 -17.30 -11.48
CA LEU A 591 -2.76 -18.47 -11.81
C LEU A 591 -3.32 -19.71 -11.11
N SER A 592 -3.49 -20.80 -11.88
CA SER A 592 -3.80 -22.11 -11.33
C SER A 592 -2.58 -22.72 -10.61
N THR A 593 -2.81 -23.69 -9.71
CA THR A 593 -1.74 -24.40 -9.00
C THR A 593 -0.67 -24.94 -9.96
N LYS A 594 -1.08 -25.53 -11.08
CA LYS A 594 -0.17 -26.05 -12.11
C LYS A 594 0.69 -24.97 -12.79
N GLN A 595 0.18 -23.75 -12.91
CA GLN A 595 0.97 -22.62 -13.44
C GLN A 595 1.96 -22.10 -12.39
N LEU A 596 1.57 -22.09 -11.10
CA LEU A 596 2.47 -21.74 -10.00
C LEU A 596 3.59 -22.79 -9.83
N GLU A 597 3.26 -24.07 -9.95
CA GLU A 597 4.22 -25.19 -9.99
C GLU A 597 5.20 -25.04 -11.18
N ALA A 598 4.72 -24.68 -12.36
CA ALA A 598 5.57 -24.46 -13.54
C ALA A 598 6.48 -23.23 -13.38
N LEU A 599 6.00 -22.15 -12.78
CA LEU A 599 6.80 -20.95 -12.47
C LEU A 599 7.81 -21.22 -11.35
N GLU A 600 7.48 -22.06 -10.37
CA GLU A 600 8.42 -22.50 -9.34
C GLU A 600 9.50 -23.42 -9.93
N GLN A 601 9.16 -24.32 -10.85
CA GLN A 601 10.17 -25.09 -11.58
C GLN A 601 11.06 -24.19 -12.45
N GLN A 602 10.49 -23.21 -13.16
CA GLN A 602 11.27 -22.23 -13.93
C GLN A 602 12.24 -21.44 -13.02
N LEU A 603 11.82 -21.09 -11.80
CA LEU A 603 12.67 -20.45 -10.81
C LEU A 603 13.81 -21.39 -10.36
N ILE A 604 13.50 -22.66 -10.04
CA ILE A 604 14.48 -23.69 -9.65
C ILE A 604 15.52 -23.97 -10.75
N ASP A 605 15.10 -23.95 -12.01
CA ASP A 605 15.93 -24.20 -13.18
C ASP A 605 16.87 -23.02 -13.52
N ASP A 606 16.65 -21.83 -12.94
CA ASP A 606 17.55 -20.67 -13.02
C ASP A 606 18.42 -20.54 -11.74
N PRO A 607 19.68 -21.04 -11.74
CA PRO A 607 20.58 -20.92 -10.59
C PRO A 607 20.93 -19.48 -10.23
N VAL A 608 20.89 -18.55 -11.18
CA VAL A 608 21.20 -17.14 -10.91
C VAL A 608 20.01 -16.54 -10.19
N ALA A 609 18.79 -16.70 -10.70
CA ALA A 609 17.59 -16.20 -10.02
C ALA A 609 17.40 -16.83 -8.62
N MET A 610 17.75 -18.10 -8.45
CA MET A 610 17.74 -18.75 -7.14
C MET A 610 18.76 -18.14 -6.16
N LEU A 611 19.99 -17.86 -6.60
CA LEU A 611 21.02 -17.23 -5.77
C LEU A 611 20.69 -15.76 -5.47
N GLU A 612 20.21 -15.00 -6.46
CA GLU A 612 19.75 -13.62 -6.28
C GLU A 612 18.58 -13.54 -5.27
N SER A 613 17.64 -14.50 -5.34
CA SER A 613 16.53 -14.65 -4.37
C SER A 613 17.04 -14.96 -2.96
N GLU A 614 17.85 -16.02 -2.81
CA GLU A 614 18.29 -16.49 -1.50
C GLU A 614 19.12 -15.43 -0.76
N VAL A 615 19.99 -14.71 -1.50
CA VAL A 615 20.78 -13.60 -0.94
C VAL A 615 19.88 -12.41 -0.59
N GLY A 616 18.84 -12.12 -1.39
CA GLY A 616 17.82 -11.12 -1.07
C GLY A 616 17.11 -11.40 0.25
N VAL A 617 16.58 -12.62 0.40
CA VAL A 617 15.86 -13.07 1.61
C VAL A 617 16.79 -13.09 2.83
N ALA A 618 18.00 -13.65 2.69
CA ALA A 618 19.02 -13.65 3.74
C ALA A 618 19.43 -12.23 4.17
N GLY A 619 19.54 -11.30 3.22
CA GLY A 619 19.80 -9.88 3.47
C GLY A 619 18.70 -9.25 4.30
N LEU A 620 17.45 -9.32 3.83
CA LEU A 620 16.27 -8.77 4.51
C LEU A 620 16.14 -9.29 5.94
N LEU A 621 16.26 -10.60 6.14
CA LEU A 621 16.18 -11.23 7.46
C LEU A 621 17.36 -10.85 8.37
N SER A 622 18.56 -10.65 7.81
CA SER A 622 19.73 -10.16 8.58
C SER A 622 19.53 -8.72 9.05
N ALA A 623 19.06 -7.83 8.15
CA ALA A 623 18.76 -6.44 8.48
C ALA A 623 17.63 -6.33 9.52
N ILE A 624 16.60 -7.17 9.42
CA ILE A 624 15.51 -7.24 10.42
C ILE A 624 16.05 -7.63 11.80
N LEU A 625 16.83 -8.72 11.91
CA LEU A 625 17.41 -9.12 13.19
C LEU A 625 18.35 -8.06 13.78
N LYS A 626 19.22 -7.46 12.96
CA LYS A 626 20.20 -6.46 13.40
C LYS A 626 19.56 -5.12 13.79
N ASN A 627 18.65 -4.60 12.97
CA ASN A 627 18.22 -3.20 13.04
C ASN A 627 16.93 -3.02 13.83
N TYR A 628 15.98 -3.96 13.73
CA TYR A 628 14.74 -3.95 14.51
C TYR A 628 14.94 -4.66 15.86
N PHE A 629 15.48 -5.89 15.85
CA PHE A 629 15.58 -6.72 17.05
C PHE A 629 16.92 -6.60 17.80
N GLN A 630 17.86 -5.77 17.32
CA GLN A 630 19.17 -5.52 17.94
C GLN A 630 20.00 -6.79 18.22
N LEU A 631 19.75 -7.85 17.45
CA LEU A 631 20.32 -9.18 17.63
C LEU A 631 21.54 -9.35 16.71
N GLN A 632 22.73 -9.36 17.30
CA GLN A 632 23.99 -9.54 16.58
C GLN A 632 24.54 -10.98 16.73
N PRO A 633 25.04 -11.61 15.65
CA PRO A 633 25.75 -12.88 15.74
C PRO A 633 27.13 -12.67 16.37
N HIS A 634 27.62 -13.68 17.09
CA HIS A 634 29.02 -13.77 17.50
C HIS A 634 29.83 -14.59 16.48
N SER A 635 29.15 -15.51 15.80
CA SER A 635 29.70 -16.40 14.78
C SER A 635 28.74 -16.51 13.59
N VAL A 636 29.28 -16.68 12.38
CA VAL A 636 28.49 -16.84 11.15
C VAL A 636 29.11 -17.91 10.25
N PHE A 637 28.26 -18.71 9.61
CA PHE A 637 28.69 -19.73 8.66
C PHE A 637 27.65 -19.97 7.56
N GLY A 638 28.12 -20.32 6.36
CA GLY A 638 27.29 -20.64 5.20
C GLY A 638 27.21 -22.13 4.90
N TYR A 639 26.06 -22.58 4.40
CA TYR A 639 25.91 -23.89 3.78
C TYR A 639 26.02 -23.75 2.25
N SER A 640 27.06 -24.33 1.63
CA SER A 640 27.29 -24.22 0.18
C SER A 640 27.33 -22.73 -0.26
N LEU A 641 26.57 -22.35 -1.29
CA LEU A 641 26.35 -20.97 -1.75
C LEU A 641 25.83 -20.01 -0.66
N GLY A 642 25.39 -20.52 0.49
CA GLY A 642 25.10 -19.73 1.67
C GLY A 642 26.30 -18.94 2.21
N GLU A 643 27.56 -19.27 1.86
CA GLU A 643 28.70 -18.37 2.14
C GLU A 643 28.60 -17.05 1.36
N THR A 644 28.13 -17.07 0.10
CA THR A 644 27.88 -15.86 -0.70
C THR A 644 26.76 -15.02 -0.07
N SER A 645 25.68 -15.67 0.40
CA SER A 645 24.63 -15.00 1.17
C SER A 645 25.17 -14.40 2.47
N MET A 646 25.95 -15.15 3.24
CA MET A 646 26.57 -14.69 4.49
C MET A 646 27.42 -13.44 4.30
N MET A 647 28.31 -13.40 3.30
CA MET A 647 29.20 -12.26 3.08
C MET A 647 28.41 -10.99 2.71
N LEU A 648 27.40 -11.09 1.84
CA LEU A 648 26.60 -9.92 1.50
C LEU A 648 25.68 -9.50 2.65
N SER A 649 24.90 -10.44 3.22
CA SER A 649 23.92 -10.16 4.28
C SER A 649 24.52 -9.72 5.62
N GLN A 650 25.79 -10.05 5.89
CA GLN A 650 26.52 -9.45 7.01
C GLN A 650 26.97 -8.02 6.71
N GLY A 651 27.18 -7.67 5.45
CA GLY A 651 27.75 -6.40 4.99
C GLY A 651 29.26 -6.44 4.77
N ILE A 652 29.86 -7.62 4.53
CA ILE A 652 31.30 -7.73 4.24
C ILE A 652 31.63 -7.13 2.87
N TRP A 653 30.81 -7.38 1.85
CA TRP A 653 31.01 -6.81 0.52
C TRP A 653 30.31 -5.45 0.40
N ALA A 654 31.09 -4.37 0.30
CA ALA A 654 30.57 -2.99 0.37
C ALA A 654 29.82 -2.53 -0.89
N HIS A 655 30.17 -3.06 -2.07
CA HIS A 655 29.67 -2.59 -3.37
C HIS A 655 29.37 -3.76 -4.34
N PHE A 656 28.46 -4.66 -3.96
CA PHE A 656 28.22 -5.91 -4.71
C PHE A 656 27.56 -5.75 -6.10
N HIS A 657 27.16 -4.54 -6.53
CA HIS A 657 26.49 -4.33 -7.82
C HIS A 657 27.30 -4.90 -9.01
N GLU A 658 28.59 -4.60 -9.06
CA GLU A 658 29.53 -5.08 -10.09
C GLU A 658 29.59 -6.62 -10.10
N GLY A 659 29.54 -7.27 -8.93
CA GLY A 659 29.53 -8.72 -8.80
C GLY A 659 28.26 -9.40 -9.33
N SER A 660 27.11 -8.72 -9.34
CA SER A 660 25.88 -9.25 -9.95
C SER A 660 25.89 -9.12 -11.48
N GLU A 661 26.52 -8.09 -12.05
CA GLU A 661 26.74 -8.00 -13.51
C GLU A 661 27.73 -9.07 -13.99
N ASP A 662 28.83 -9.28 -13.27
CA ASP A 662 29.79 -10.37 -13.55
C ASP A 662 29.11 -11.75 -13.40
N LEU A 663 28.24 -11.97 -12.40
CA LEU A 663 27.46 -13.21 -12.24
C LEU A 663 26.48 -13.43 -13.40
N ASN A 664 25.71 -12.40 -13.77
CA ASN A 664 24.69 -12.49 -14.81
C ASN A 664 25.26 -12.62 -16.23
N SER A 665 26.42 -12.02 -16.50
CA SER A 665 27.12 -12.13 -17.78
C SER A 665 27.93 -13.43 -17.91
N SER A 666 28.34 -14.04 -16.80
CA SER A 666 29.19 -15.23 -16.81
C SER A 666 28.54 -16.48 -17.41
N ALA A 667 29.29 -17.17 -18.25
CA ALA A 667 28.93 -18.48 -18.79
C ALA A 667 28.93 -19.61 -17.74
N LEU A 668 29.49 -19.35 -16.54
CA LEU A 668 29.71 -20.32 -15.46
C LEU A 668 28.40 -20.99 -15.01
N PHE A 669 27.46 -20.21 -14.48
CA PHE A 669 26.15 -20.68 -14.01
C PHE A 669 25.10 -20.80 -15.13
N LYS A 670 25.49 -20.64 -16.40
CA LYS A 670 24.60 -20.79 -17.58
C LYS A 670 24.96 -21.98 -18.49
N THR A 671 26.22 -22.40 -18.52
CA THR A 671 26.69 -23.46 -19.42
C THR A 671 27.78 -24.38 -18.86
N GLN A 672 28.61 -23.92 -17.91
CA GLN A 672 29.70 -24.74 -17.37
C GLN A 672 29.19 -25.67 -16.24
N LEU A 673 28.48 -25.09 -15.27
CA LEU A 673 27.95 -25.78 -14.08
C LEU A 673 26.47 -26.16 -14.20
N SER A 674 25.75 -25.59 -15.17
CA SER A 674 24.31 -25.75 -15.42
C SER A 674 24.04 -26.05 -16.91
N GLY A 675 22.76 -26.25 -17.26
CA GLY A 675 22.34 -26.41 -18.66
C GLY A 675 23.10 -27.55 -19.37
N PRO A 676 23.88 -27.26 -20.43
CA PRO A 676 24.79 -28.20 -21.10
C PRO A 676 25.82 -28.92 -20.20
N LYS A 677 26.24 -28.29 -19.09
CA LYS A 677 27.22 -28.81 -18.11
C LYS A 677 28.59 -29.09 -18.74
N ASN A 678 29.12 -28.10 -19.44
CA ASN A 678 30.34 -28.19 -20.26
C ASN A 678 31.60 -28.58 -19.47
N ALA A 679 31.74 -28.17 -18.20
CA ALA A 679 32.91 -28.47 -17.39
C ALA A 679 33.06 -29.99 -17.14
N VAL A 680 32.00 -30.65 -16.67
CA VAL A 680 31.99 -32.12 -16.47
C VAL A 680 32.07 -32.88 -17.80
N ARG A 681 31.48 -32.38 -18.90
CA ARG A 681 31.67 -32.99 -20.22
C ARG A 681 33.13 -33.02 -20.64
N LYS A 682 33.85 -31.91 -20.43
CA LYS A 682 35.29 -31.81 -20.67
C LYS A 682 36.10 -32.72 -19.74
N TYR A 683 35.72 -32.81 -18.46
CA TYR A 683 36.36 -33.69 -17.48
C TYR A 683 36.20 -35.19 -17.81
N TRP A 684 35.01 -35.61 -18.26
CA TRP A 684 34.70 -37.00 -18.62
C TRP A 684 35.02 -37.36 -20.08
N GLY A 685 35.55 -36.43 -20.89
CA GLY A 685 35.89 -36.65 -22.30
C GLY A 685 34.69 -36.86 -23.23
N LEU A 686 33.52 -36.32 -22.90
CA LEU A 686 32.30 -36.47 -23.69
C LEU A 686 32.28 -35.52 -24.90
N THR A 687 31.94 -36.03 -26.09
CA THR A 687 31.75 -35.20 -27.29
C THR A 687 30.38 -34.54 -27.30
N GLN A 688 30.22 -33.41 -28.02
CA GLN A 688 28.92 -32.75 -28.14
C GLN A 688 27.89 -33.60 -28.89
N GLU A 689 28.33 -34.49 -29.79
CA GLU A 689 27.47 -35.36 -30.60
C GLU A 689 26.86 -36.54 -29.83
N GLN A 690 27.37 -36.89 -28.65
CA GLN A 690 26.85 -37.97 -27.77
C GLN A 690 25.51 -37.63 -27.10
N ASN A 691 24.68 -36.78 -27.72
CA ASN A 691 23.52 -36.16 -27.09
C ASN A 691 22.25 -36.11 -27.97
N SER A 692 22.17 -36.99 -28.97
CA SER A 692 21.13 -37.05 -30.01
C SER A 692 19.70 -37.42 -29.53
N GLU A 693 19.52 -37.82 -28.27
CA GLU A 693 18.23 -38.29 -27.73
C GLU A 693 17.72 -37.51 -26.51
N GLY A 694 18.32 -36.37 -26.17
CA GLY A 694 17.86 -35.51 -25.06
C GLY A 694 17.96 -36.12 -23.65
N LYS A 695 18.57 -37.30 -23.50
CA LYS A 695 18.73 -38.01 -22.22
C LYS A 695 19.64 -37.22 -21.26
N GLU A 696 19.21 -37.13 -20.00
CA GLU A 696 19.90 -36.33 -18.99
C GLU A 696 21.06 -37.11 -18.36
N PHE A 697 22.30 -36.74 -18.69
CA PHE A 697 23.50 -37.50 -18.36
C PHE A 697 24.04 -37.29 -16.92
N TRP A 698 23.66 -36.19 -16.26
CA TRP A 698 24.04 -35.86 -14.89
C TRP A 698 22.79 -35.77 -14.02
N SER A 699 22.78 -36.39 -12.83
CA SER A 699 21.68 -36.30 -11.87
C SER A 699 22.16 -36.26 -10.42
N THR A 700 21.59 -35.34 -9.63
CA THR A 700 21.75 -35.24 -8.18
C THR A 700 20.62 -35.95 -7.43
N TYR A 701 20.99 -36.74 -6.40
CA TYR A 701 20.06 -37.46 -5.53
C TYR A 701 20.42 -37.27 -4.05
N ILE A 702 19.41 -37.08 -3.20
CA ILE A 702 19.52 -37.08 -1.73
C ILE A 702 19.20 -38.48 -1.23
N LEU A 703 20.10 -39.08 -0.46
CA LEU A 703 20.02 -40.45 0.08
C LEU A 703 19.88 -40.40 1.61
N MET A 704 18.90 -41.14 2.13
CA MET A 704 18.74 -41.40 3.57
C MET A 704 19.55 -42.66 3.93
N CYS A 705 20.86 -42.48 4.11
CA CYS A 705 21.80 -43.59 4.29
C CYS A 705 23.03 -43.15 5.12
N PRO A 706 23.60 -44.02 5.98
CA PRO A 706 24.84 -43.72 6.67
C PRO A 706 25.96 -43.36 5.69
N VAL A 707 26.63 -42.23 5.91
CA VAL A 707 27.69 -41.72 5.02
C VAL A 707 28.81 -42.74 4.74
N SER A 708 29.08 -43.65 5.69
CA SER A 708 30.04 -44.74 5.53
C SER A 708 29.62 -45.77 4.47
N ARG A 709 28.34 -46.15 4.42
CA ARG A 709 27.81 -47.06 3.39
C ARG A 709 27.89 -46.44 2.00
N VAL A 710 27.56 -45.15 1.89
CA VAL A 710 27.62 -44.42 0.61
C VAL A 710 29.07 -44.29 0.12
N LYS A 711 30.03 -43.96 1.00
CA LYS A 711 31.47 -43.96 0.69
C LYS A 711 32.00 -45.33 0.26
N GLU A 712 31.43 -46.42 0.76
CA GLU A 712 31.82 -47.78 0.32
C GLU A 712 31.27 -48.11 -1.08
N ALA A 713 29.98 -47.82 -1.34
CA ALA A 713 29.37 -48.07 -2.64
C ALA A 713 30.03 -47.29 -3.80
N LEU A 714 30.41 -46.02 -3.54
CA LEU A 714 31.04 -45.13 -4.50
C LEU A 714 32.40 -45.61 -5.04
N LYS A 715 33.10 -46.53 -4.34
CA LYS A 715 34.40 -47.08 -4.81
C LYS A 715 34.32 -47.78 -6.16
N ASN A 716 33.11 -48.16 -6.60
CA ASN A 716 32.86 -48.92 -7.82
C ASN A 716 32.33 -48.05 -8.98
N GLU A 717 32.20 -46.73 -8.80
CA GLU A 717 31.51 -45.83 -9.74
C GLU A 717 32.25 -44.49 -9.91
N GLU A 718 33.29 -44.49 -10.75
CA GLU A 718 34.22 -43.35 -10.97
C GLU A 718 33.54 -42.03 -11.40
N ARG A 719 32.30 -42.08 -11.89
CA ARG A 719 31.52 -40.94 -12.36
C ARG A 719 30.45 -40.46 -11.37
N VAL A 720 30.52 -40.86 -10.11
CA VAL A 720 29.62 -40.36 -9.05
C VAL A 720 30.41 -39.81 -7.87
N TYR A 721 30.00 -38.65 -7.39
CA TYR A 721 30.65 -37.90 -6.33
C TYR A 721 29.71 -37.75 -5.14
N LEU A 722 30.26 -37.93 -3.92
CA LEU A 722 29.58 -37.58 -2.68
C LEU A 722 29.70 -36.07 -2.46
N THR A 723 28.77 -35.31 -3.04
CA THR A 723 28.82 -33.84 -3.08
C THR A 723 28.55 -33.21 -1.72
N LEU A 724 27.55 -33.73 -0.98
CA LEU A 724 27.07 -33.14 0.27
C LEU A 724 26.95 -34.21 1.36
N ILE A 725 27.43 -33.91 2.57
CA ILE A 725 27.00 -34.57 3.80
C ILE A 725 26.17 -33.54 4.56
N ASN A 726 24.85 -33.77 4.66
CA ASN A 726 23.93 -32.86 5.34
C ASN A 726 23.83 -33.25 6.83
N THR A 727 23.75 -34.55 7.09
CA THR A 727 23.83 -35.18 8.42
C THR A 727 24.57 -36.52 8.29
N PRO A 728 24.94 -37.21 9.38
CA PRO A 728 25.54 -38.55 9.29
C PRO A 728 24.70 -39.60 8.52
N GLU A 729 23.38 -39.40 8.44
CA GLU A 729 22.38 -40.29 7.84
C GLU A 729 21.66 -39.67 6.62
N GLU A 730 22.12 -38.51 6.12
CA GLU A 730 21.46 -37.75 5.06
C GLU A 730 22.53 -37.07 4.20
N VAL A 731 22.73 -37.55 2.98
CA VAL A 731 23.80 -37.11 2.07
C VAL A 731 23.26 -36.86 0.67
N ALA A 732 24.00 -36.15 -0.17
CA ALA A 732 23.73 -36.11 -1.61
C ALA A 732 24.87 -36.74 -2.41
N ILE A 733 24.49 -37.50 -3.43
CA ILE A 733 25.38 -37.94 -4.51
C ILE A 733 24.98 -37.22 -5.79
N ALA A 734 25.96 -36.89 -6.64
CA ALA A 734 25.72 -36.36 -7.97
C ALA A 734 26.74 -36.92 -8.96
N GLY A 735 26.31 -37.20 -10.19
CA GLY A 735 27.12 -37.93 -11.14
C GLY A 735 26.33 -38.46 -12.32
N ASP A 736 26.89 -39.47 -12.98
CA ASP A 736 26.23 -40.15 -14.09
C ASP A 736 24.87 -40.70 -13.64
N THR A 737 23.81 -40.34 -14.37
CA THR A 737 22.43 -40.65 -13.96
C THR A 737 22.18 -42.15 -13.74
N GLN A 738 22.84 -43.03 -14.52
CA GLN A 738 22.68 -44.48 -14.37
C GLN A 738 23.55 -45.02 -13.23
N ALA A 739 24.76 -44.50 -13.05
CA ALA A 739 25.63 -44.83 -11.93
C ALA A 739 25.02 -44.46 -10.57
N CYS A 740 24.42 -43.26 -10.46
CA CYS A 740 23.65 -42.84 -9.28
C CYS A 740 22.52 -43.85 -8.97
N GLN A 741 21.81 -44.32 -9.99
CA GLN A 741 20.73 -45.31 -9.83
C GLN A 741 21.26 -46.68 -9.40
N ARG A 742 22.41 -47.15 -9.92
CA ARG A 742 23.06 -48.39 -9.47
C ARG A 742 23.49 -48.32 -8.00
N ILE A 743 24.04 -47.19 -7.55
CA ILE A 743 24.38 -46.94 -6.14
C ILE A 743 23.12 -47.01 -5.26
N ILE A 744 22.04 -46.34 -5.65
CA ILE A 744 20.77 -46.36 -4.89
C ILE A 744 20.23 -47.80 -4.78
N GLN A 745 20.25 -48.56 -5.87
CA GLN A 745 19.86 -49.98 -5.89
C GLN A 745 20.77 -50.85 -4.98
N THR A 746 22.09 -50.65 -5.04
CA THR A 746 23.07 -51.39 -4.21
C THR A 746 22.94 -51.06 -2.72
N LEU A 747 22.61 -49.81 -2.38
CA LEU A 747 22.40 -49.39 -0.99
C LEU A 747 21.03 -49.80 -0.45
N ASN A 748 20.03 -49.95 -1.32
CA ASN A 748 18.62 -50.22 -0.99
C ASN A 748 18.12 -49.31 0.14
N CYS A 749 18.21 -47.99 -0.09
CA CYS A 749 17.83 -46.93 0.83
C CYS A 749 16.85 -45.95 0.18
N ASP A 750 16.07 -45.23 0.99
CA ASP A 750 15.23 -44.14 0.48
C ASP A 750 16.10 -43.07 -0.18
N ALA A 751 15.79 -42.77 -1.44
CA ALA A 751 16.52 -41.81 -2.26
C ALA A 751 15.55 -40.96 -3.07
N PHE A 752 15.77 -39.66 -3.06
CA PHE A 752 14.93 -38.67 -3.74
C PHE A 752 15.78 -37.89 -4.73
N ARG A 753 15.26 -37.66 -5.94
CA ARG A 753 15.95 -36.78 -6.89
C ARG A 753 15.94 -35.36 -6.32
N ALA A 754 17.09 -34.69 -6.29
CA ALA A 754 17.16 -33.31 -5.84
C ALA A 754 16.51 -32.39 -6.88
N PRO A 755 15.82 -31.30 -6.47
CA PRO A 755 15.25 -30.33 -7.40
C PRO A 755 16.35 -29.54 -8.12
N PHE A 756 17.51 -29.35 -7.49
CA PHE A 756 18.68 -28.73 -8.08
C PHE A 756 19.56 -29.76 -8.80
N ASN A 757 19.97 -29.47 -10.04
CA ASN A 757 20.83 -30.36 -10.83
C ASN A 757 22.12 -29.67 -11.32
N HIS A 758 22.71 -28.85 -10.46
CA HIS A 758 23.96 -28.13 -10.69
C HIS A 758 25.18 -28.99 -10.40
N VAL A 759 26.24 -28.83 -11.21
CA VAL A 759 27.51 -29.53 -11.02
C VAL A 759 28.37 -28.71 -10.07
N ILE A 760 28.27 -29.00 -8.77
CA ILE A 760 29.04 -28.36 -7.69
C ILE A 760 29.39 -29.40 -6.62
N HIS A 761 30.37 -29.06 -5.78
CA HIS A 761 30.97 -29.88 -4.72
C HIS A 761 31.68 -31.15 -5.21
N CYS A 762 32.26 -31.11 -6.41
CA CYS A 762 32.99 -32.21 -7.01
C CYS A 762 34.19 -31.74 -7.85
N GLU A 763 35.21 -32.58 -7.94
CA GLU A 763 36.42 -32.34 -8.74
C GLU A 763 36.17 -32.15 -10.24
N ALA A 764 35.03 -32.64 -10.75
CA ALA A 764 34.67 -32.57 -12.17
C ALA A 764 34.47 -31.16 -12.73
N ILE A 765 34.48 -30.13 -11.86
CA ILE A 765 34.45 -28.70 -12.24
C ILE A 765 35.70 -27.94 -11.81
N ARG A 766 36.78 -28.64 -11.46
CA ARG A 766 38.04 -28.02 -11.00
C ARG A 766 38.68 -27.10 -12.05
N SER A 767 38.34 -27.24 -13.33
CA SER A 767 38.73 -26.29 -14.38
C SER A 767 38.14 -24.89 -14.21
N GLU A 768 37.04 -24.76 -13.46
CA GLU A 768 36.33 -23.50 -13.24
C GLU A 768 36.79 -22.77 -11.96
N TYR A 769 37.79 -23.30 -11.25
CA TYR A 769 38.26 -22.76 -9.96
C TYR A 769 38.66 -21.29 -10.07
N ASP A 770 39.50 -20.91 -11.03
CA ASP A 770 39.97 -19.53 -11.17
C ASP A 770 38.83 -18.56 -11.53
N ALA A 771 37.82 -19.03 -12.27
CA ALA A 771 36.61 -18.26 -12.56
C ALA A 771 35.73 -18.06 -11.31
N LEU A 772 35.59 -19.10 -10.48
CA LEU A 772 34.92 -19.03 -9.18
C LEU A 772 35.66 -18.11 -8.20
N VAL A 773 37.00 -18.12 -8.18
CA VAL A 773 37.82 -17.21 -7.37
C VAL A 773 37.61 -15.77 -7.82
N LYS A 774 37.72 -15.48 -9.13
CA LYS A 774 37.48 -14.13 -9.68
C LYS A 774 36.12 -13.60 -9.24
N LEU A 775 35.06 -14.38 -9.45
CA LEU A 775 33.67 -14.00 -9.16
C LEU A 775 33.40 -13.67 -7.68
N ASN A 776 34.15 -14.26 -6.75
CA ASN A 776 33.98 -14.06 -5.31
C ASN A 776 35.08 -13.18 -4.66
N THR A 777 36.06 -12.70 -5.44
CA THR A 777 37.11 -11.77 -4.98
C THR A 777 36.62 -10.34 -5.15
N LEU A 778 35.81 -9.87 -4.20
CA LEU A 778 35.17 -8.55 -4.23
C LEU A 778 35.68 -7.63 -3.11
N PRO A 779 35.55 -6.29 -3.24
CA PRO A 779 35.97 -5.35 -2.19
C PRO A 779 35.27 -5.63 -0.86
N ILE A 780 36.07 -5.78 0.20
CA ILE A 780 35.57 -6.05 1.56
C ILE A 780 35.68 -4.83 2.48
N GLN A 781 34.79 -4.75 3.45
CA GLN A 781 34.90 -3.88 4.62
C GLN A 781 34.96 -4.73 5.91
N ASN A 782 35.64 -4.20 6.93
CA ASN A 782 35.90 -4.92 8.18
C ASN A 782 34.69 -4.82 9.14
N ILE A 783 34.17 -5.96 9.59
CA ILE A 783 33.11 -6.03 10.61
C ILE A 783 33.74 -6.55 11.92
N PRO A 784 33.81 -5.72 12.98
CA PRO A 784 34.39 -6.15 14.25
C PRO A 784 33.50 -7.18 14.97
N ASN A 785 34.13 -7.97 15.84
CA ASN A 785 33.49 -8.82 16.85
C ASN A 785 32.61 -10.00 16.33
N THR A 786 32.66 -10.34 15.04
CA THR A 786 31.97 -11.52 14.48
C THR A 786 32.98 -12.52 13.89
N VAL A 787 32.89 -13.80 14.26
CA VAL A 787 33.75 -14.87 13.74
C VAL A 787 33.13 -15.53 12.51
N PHE A 788 33.76 -15.36 11.35
CA PHE A 788 33.33 -15.98 10.09
C PHE A 788 34.02 -17.35 9.94
N TYR A 789 33.26 -18.39 9.61
CA TYR A 789 33.78 -19.72 9.32
C TYR A 789 33.63 -20.02 7.83
N SER A 790 34.59 -20.75 7.25
CA SER A 790 34.39 -21.37 5.94
C SER A 790 34.18 -22.88 6.04
N ALA A 791 33.22 -23.36 5.25
CA ALA A 791 32.93 -24.73 4.96
C ALA A 791 33.98 -25.41 4.06
N ALA A 792 34.94 -24.68 3.50
CA ALA A 792 36.06 -25.27 2.75
C ALA A 792 37.14 -25.85 3.67
N GLU A 793 37.38 -25.16 4.79
CA GLU A 793 38.45 -25.44 5.74
C GLU A 793 37.95 -25.92 7.11
N TYR A 794 36.64 -25.80 7.37
CA TYR A 794 35.96 -26.21 8.61
C TYR A 794 36.55 -25.52 9.86
N LYS A 795 36.84 -24.23 9.74
CA LYS A 795 37.50 -23.38 10.75
C LYS A 795 37.20 -21.89 10.53
N PRO A 796 37.47 -21.01 11.51
CA PRO A 796 37.44 -19.56 11.31
C PRO A 796 38.37 -19.09 10.19
N ILE A 797 37.95 -18.08 9.42
CA ILE A 797 38.75 -17.46 8.36
C ILE A 797 39.15 -16.02 8.70
N THR A 798 40.30 -15.60 8.17
CA THR A 798 40.65 -14.18 8.10
C THR A 798 39.80 -13.51 7.01
N LEU A 799 39.27 -12.33 7.31
CA LEU A 799 38.56 -11.50 6.33
C LEU A 799 39.56 -10.74 5.46
N ASP A 800 40.03 -11.38 4.39
CA ASP A 800 40.66 -10.71 3.25
C ASP A 800 40.00 -11.15 1.93
N SER A 801 39.94 -10.26 0.94
CA SER A 801 39.16 -10.45 -0.29
C SER A 801 39.56 -11.72 -1.06
N HIS A 802 40.87 -12.00 -1.14
CA HIS A 802 41.37 -13.18 -1.82
C HIS A 802 41.10 -14.46 -1.04
N SER A 803 41.25 -14.48 0.29
CA SER A 803 40.87 -15.63 1.11
C SER A 803 39.38 -15.92 1.03
N VAL A 804 38.51 -14.89 1.02
CA VAL A 804 37.06 -15.08 0.83
C VAL A 804 36.78 -15.70 -0.54
N GLY A 805 37.35 -15.15 -1.62
CA GLY A 805 37.20 -15.69 -2.97
C GLY A 805 37.70 -17.13 -3.13
N ASN A 806 38.89 -17.44 -2.58
CA ASN A 806 39.48 -18.78 -2.59
C ASN A 806 38.67 -19.78 -1.75
N ASN A 807 38.16 -19.39 -0.58
CA ASN A 807 37.35 -20.28 0.26
C ASN A 807 36.02 -20.62 -0.41
N ILE A 808 35.28 -19.65 -0.94
CA ILE A 808 34.00 -19.90 -1.62
C ILE A 808 34.21 -20.74 -2.89
N ALA A 809 35.24 -20.44 -3.68
CA ALA A 809 35.61 -21.28 -4.84
C ALA A 809 35.95 -22.72 -4.43
N LYS A 810 36.71 -22.89 -3.33
CA LYS A 810 37.08 -24.20 -2.80
C LYS A 810 35.88 -24.98 -2.26
N VAL A 811 34.94 -24.34 -1.57
CA VAL A 811 33.65 -24.95 -1.17
C VAL A 811 32.95 -25.55 -2.38
N LEU A 812 32.92 -24.83 -3.50
CA LEU A 812 32.17 -25.24 -4.68
C LEU A 812 32.84 -26.32 -5.54
N ILE A 813 34.16 -26.56 -5.42
CA ILE A 813 34.86 -27.63 -6.16
C ILE A 813 35.17 -28.90 -5.34
N GLN A 814 34.76 -28.97 -4.07
CA GLN A 814 35.04 -30.12 -3.20
C GLN A 814 33.80 -30.56 -2.40
N GLN A 815 33.83 -31.79 -1.86
CA GLN A 815 32.80 -32.31 -0.96
C GLN A 815 32.57 -31.39 0.25
N LEU A 816 31.30 -31.08 0.54
CA LEU A 816 30.87 -30.35 1.72
C LEU A 816 30.50 -31.30 2.88
N ASP A 817 31.16 -31.16 4.04
CA ASP A 817 30.89 -31.89 5.29
C ASP A 817 30.22 -30.96 6.31
N PHE A 818 28.90 -30.80 6.22
CA PHE A 818 28.16 -29.92 7.13
C PHE A 818 28.19 -30.36 8.60
N PRO A 819 28.14 -31.67 8.95
CA PRO A 819 28.40 -32.13 10.31
C PRO A 819 29.69 -31.58 10.89
N ARG A 820 30.81 -31.69 10.17
CA ARG A 820 32.11 -31.19 10.63
C ARG A 820 32.12 -29.67 10.87
N LEU A 821 31.45 -28.89 10.02
CA LEU A 821 31.32 -27.44 10.21
C LEU A 821 30.50 -27.09 11.46
N VAL A 822 29.33 -27.74 11.61
CA VAL A 822 28.42 -27.50 12.74
C VAL A 822 29.04 -27.92 14.08
N GLU A 823 29.74 -29.07 14.11
CA GLU A 823 30.45 -29.50 15.31
C GLU A 823 31.58 -28.54 15.67
N ARG A 824 32.35 -28.02 14.70
CA ARG A 824 33.37 -26.99 14.97
C ARG A 824 32.77 -25.72 15.57
N VAL A 825 31.70 -25.18 14.98
CA VAL A 825 31.05 -23.95 15.46
C VAL A 825 30.45 -24.14 16.86
N TRP A 826 30.03 -25.37 17.21
CA TRP A 826 29.59 -25.74 18.56
C TRP A 826 30.76 -25.92 19.54
N GLU A 827 31.88 -26.50 19.12
CA GLU A 827 33.11 -26.62 19.92
C GLU A 827 33.67 -25.24 20.30
N ASP A 828 33.67 -24.30 19.35
CA ASP A 828 34.02 -22.88 19.56
C ASP A 828 32.95 -22.07 20.34
N GLY A 829 32.05 -22.76 21.04
CA GLY A 829 31.17 -22.17 22.06
C GLY A 829 29.78 -21.71 21.59
N SER A 830 29.40 -21.92 20.33
CA SER A 830 28.05 -21.55 19.86
C SER A 830 26.99 -22.52 20.40
N ARG A 831 25.87 -21.99 20.91
CA ARG A 831 24.76 -22.78 21.48
C ARG A 831 23.42 -22.47 20.85
N ILE A 832 23.27 -21.32 20.22
CA ILE A 832 22.00 -20.83 19.68
C ILE A 832 22.19 -20.59 18.18
N PHE A 833 21.61 -21.45 17.35
CA PHE A 833 21.75 -21.41 15.89
C PHE A 833 20.49 -20.83 15.26
N ILE A 834 20.64 -19.75 14.48
CA ILE A 834 19.53 -19.06 13.81
C ILE A 834 19.73 -19.15 12.31
N GLU A 835 18.78 -19.75 11.59
CA GLU A 835 18.80 -19.88 10.13
C GLU A 835 18.21 -18.64 9.47
N VAL A 836 19.07 -17.94 8.73
CA VAL A 836 18.82 -16.60 8.16
C VAL A 836 18.79 -16.68 6.64
N GLY A 837 17.67 -17.19 6.12
CA GLY A 837 17.40 -17.39 4.70
C GLY A 837 16.05 -18.08 4.52
N ALA A 838 15.84 -18.73 3.38
CA ALA A 838 14.61 -19.45 3.09
C ALA A 838 14.56 -20.84 3.73
N GLY A 839 13.37 -21.26 4.16
CA GLY A 839 13.15 -22.57 4.75
C GLY A 839 13.79 -22.79 6.12
N SER A 840 13.88 -24.07 6.50
CA SER A 840 14.32 -24.51 7.84
C SER A 840 15.23 -25.76 7.77
N ASN A 841 16.09 -25.82 6.74
CA ASN A 841 16.88 -27.01 6.43
C ASN A 841 18.11 -27.14 7.33
N CYS A 842 18.88 -26.06 7.48
CA CYS A 842 20.05 -26.02 8.36
C CYS A 842 19.64 -26.25 9.82
N SER A 843 18.53 -25.69 10.26
CA SER A 843 17.95 -25.92 11.60
C SER A 843 17.63 -27.39 11.83
N ARG A 844 17.04 -28.06 10.84
CA ARG A 844 16.73 -29.50 10.88
C ARG A 844 18.01 -30.35 10.90
N TRP A 845 19.01 -29.98 10.09
CA TRP A 845 20.29 -30.68 10.02
C TRP A 845 21.13 -30.52 11.28
N ILE A 846 21.29 -29.30 11.80
CA ILE A 846 22.04 -28.99 13.03
C ILE A 846 21.48 -29.80 14.21
N SER A 847 20.16 -29.89 14.37
CA SER A 847 19.57 -30.72 15.42
C SER A 847 19.74 -32.23 15.21
N ARG A 848 19.83 -32.71 13.96
CA ARG A 848 20.19 -34.11 13.65
C ARG A 848 21.68 -34.41 13.86
N ILE A 849 22.55 -33.42 13.68
CA ILE A 849 24.01 -33.51 13.91
C ILE A 849 24.29 -33.53 15.41
N LEU A 850 23.87 -32.48 16.12
CA LEU A 850 24.22 -32.26 17.53
C LEU A 850 23.46 -33.18 18.49
N LYS A 851 22.25 -33.64 18.12
CA LYS A 851 21.43 -34.61 18.86
C LYS A 851 21.17 -34.19 20.31
N GLN A 852 21.95 -34.72 21.25
CA GLN A 852 21.85 -34.48 22.70
C GLN A 852 22.92 -33.51 23.24
N LYS A 853 23.85 -33.03 22.38
CA LYS A 853 24.73 -31.89 22.71
C LYS A 853 23.85 -30.66 22.98
N GLU A 854 24.17 -29.89 24.02
CA GLU A 854 23.36 -28.72 24.42
C GLU A 854 23.37 -27.65 23.32
N HIS A 855 22.21 -27.39 22.72
CA HIS A 855 22.00 -26.38 21.67
C HIS A 855 20.51 -26.09 21.47
N ILE A 856 20.18 -25.01 20.74
CA ILE A 856 18.89 -24.85 20.05
C ILE A 856 19.07 -24.41 18.60
N THR A 857 18.06 -24.71 17.78
CA THR A 857 17.89 -24.21 16.42
C THR A 857 16.61 -23.38 16.29
N VAL A 858 16.65 -22.37 15.42
CA VAL A 858 15.56 -21.42 15.14
C VAL A 858 15.61 -21.04 13.65
N SER A 859 14.48 -21.07 12.94
CA SER A 859 14.40 -20.66 11.53
C SER A 859 13.45 -19.47 11.35
N LEU A 860 13.87 -18.45 10.60
CA LEU A 860 13.10 -17.21 10.41
C LEU A 860 12.06 -17.29 9.28
N ASN A 861 12.16 -18.30 8.40
CA ASN A 861 11.22 -18.57 7.33
C ASN A 861 10.79 -20.04 7.37
N LYS A 862 9.61 -20.35 6.81
CA LYS A 862 9.24 -21.70 6.41
C LYS A 862 8.18 -21.64 5.32
N ARG A 863 8.42 -22.29 4.18
CA ARG A 863 7.45 -22.38 3.08
C ARG A 863 6.08 -22.84 3.58
N GLY A 864 5.04 -22.12 3.19
CA GLY A 864 3.65 -22.38 3.63
C GLY A 864 3.28 -21.81 5.01
N ILE A 865 4.15 -21.01 5.64
CA ILE A 865 3.84 -20.21 6.83
C ILE A 865 4.17 -18.75 6.52
N ASP A 866 3.30 -17.83 6.95
CA ASP A 866 3.49 -16.39 6.86
C ASP A 866 4.76 -15.93 7.62
N GLU A 867 5.51 -14.98 7.05
CA GLU A 867 6.75 -14.49 7.65
C GLU A 867 6.56 -13.85 9.02
N HIS A 868 5.44 -13.14 9.28
CA HIS A 868 5.17 -12.58 10.61
C HIS A 868 5.06 -13.70 11.66
N THR A 869 4.26 -14.72 11.38
CA THR A 869 4.09 -15.91 12.21
C THR A 869 5.41 -16.65 12.45
N CYS A 870 6.28 -16.75 11.43
CA CYS A 870 7.62 -17.33 11.59
C CYS A 870 8.54 -16.50 12.48
N ILE A 871 8.61 -15.18 12.26
CA ILE A 871 9.48 -14.27 13.03
C ILE A 871 9.04 -14.19 14.50
N VAL A 872 7.74 -14.04 14.78
CA VAL A 872 7.22 -14.04 16.15
C VAL A 872 7.50 -15.36 16.87
N LYS A 873 7.36 -16.51 16.18
CA LYS A 873 7.76 -17.83 16.73
C LYS A 873 9.25 -17.93 17.03
N ALA A 874 10.11 -17.37 16.17
CA ALA A 874 11.54 -17.35 16.39
C ALA A 874 11.91 -16.51 17.63
N LEU A 875 11.37 -15.29 17.72
CA LEU A 875 11.59 -14.38 18.84
C LEU A 875 11.06 -14.95 20.16
N ALA A 876 9.86 -15.56 20.16
CA ALA A 876 9.30 -16.23 21.32
C ALA A 876 10.23 -17.31 21.91
N LYS A 877 10.85 -18.14 21.06
CA LYS A 877 11.80 -19.17 21.50
C LYS A 877 13.11 -18.54 22.00
N LEU A 878 13.67 -17.57 21.28
CA LEU A 878 14.92 -16.90 21.69
C LEU A 878 14.77 -16.14 23.02
N LEU A 879 13.60 -15.50 23.23
CA LEU A 879 13.22 -14.82 24.47
C LEU A 879 13.27 -15.78 25.67
N SER A 880 12.65 -16.96 25.56
CA SER A 880 12.64 -17.97 26.64
C SER A 880 14.05 -18.44 27.01
N HIS A 881 14.95 -18.54 26.03
CA HIS A 881 16.38 -18.83 26.26
C HIS A 881 17.20 -17.62 26.76
N ARG A 882 16.54 -16.52 27.14
CA ARG A 882 17.10 -15.25 27.64
C ARG A 882 18.12 -14.61 26.69
N VAL A 883 17.93 -14.76 25.38
CA VAL A 883 18.76 -14.06 24.37
C VAL A 883 18.48 -12.56 24.44
N LYS A 884 19.53 -11.74 24.45
CA LYS A 884 19.38 -10.28 24.43
C LYS A 884 18.93 -9.82 23.04
N MET A 885 17.77 -9.18 22.99
CA MET A 885 17.18 -8.55 21.81
C MET A 885 16.29 -7.38 22.28
N ASP A 886 16.00 -6.43 21.39
CA ASP A 886 14.90 -5.50 21.61
C ASP A 886 13.63 -6.06 20.97
N LEU A 887 12.52 -6.10 21.71
CA LEU A 887 11.20 -6.50 21.19
C LEU A 887 10.25 -5.32 21.02
N SER A 888 10.69 -4.09 21.29
CA SER A 888 9.87 -2.87 21.26
C SER A 888 9.00 -2.74 19.99
N SER A 889 9.54 -3.12 18.84
CA SER A 889 8.87 -3.03 17.53
C SER A 889 7.67 -3.99 17.34
N LEU A 890 7.40 -4.90 18.29
CA LEU A 890 6.19 -5.74 18.29
C LEU A 890 5.01 -5.12 19.07
N TYR A 891 5.23 -4.00 19.76
CA TYR A 891 4.28 -3.45 20.74
C TYR A 891 4.00 -1.98 20.43
N SER A 892 2.74 -1.58 20.53
CA SER A 892 2.41 -0.16 20.46
C SER A 892 2.95 0.59 21.70
N PRO A 893 3.44 1.83 21.54
CA PRO A 893 3.86 2.63 22.67
C PRO A 893 2.66 2.88 23.60
N VAL A 894 2.74 2.35 24.82
CA VAL A 894 1.76 2.62 25.88
C VAL A 894 1.76 4.14 26.11
N GLN A 895 0.61 4.78 25.91
CA GLN A 895 0.45 6.18 26.26
C GLN A 895 0.61 6.31 27.78
N GLU A 896 1.65 7.04 28.22
CA GLU A 896 1.76 7.42 29.63
C GLU A 896 0.49 8.18 30.02
N ASN A 897 -0.09 7.84 31.17
CA ASN A 897 -1.40 8.33 31.60
C ASN A 897 -1.57 9.86 31.42
N THR A 898 -2.18 10.26 30.31
CA THR A 898 -3.12 11.38 30.35
C THR A 898 -4.06 11.09 31.52
N ARG A 899 -4.22 12.10 32.40
CA ARG A 899 -5.02 11.97 33.62
C ARG A 899 -6.38 11.37 33.28
N GLN A 900 -6.97 10.61 34.21
CA GLN A 900 -8.32 10.02 34.11
C GLN A 900 -9.43 11.09 34.05
N ILE A 901 -9.44 11.87 32.97
CA ILE A 901 -10.66 12.29 32.30
C ILE A 901 -11.22 10.99 31.74
N GLN A 902 -12.33 10.49 32.29
CA GLN A 902 -13.06 9.43 31.61
C GLN A 902 -13.51 10.00 30.26
N PRO A 903 -13.07 9.44 29.12
CA PRO A 903 -13.39 9.99 27.82
C PRO A 903 -14.90 9.94 27.64
N LYS A 904 -15.52 11.03 27.19
CA LYS A 904 -16.98 11.11 27.01
C LYS A 904 -17.37 10.51 25.65
N LEU A 905 -16.95 9.27 25.45
CA LEU A 905 -17.31 8.46 24.30
C LEU A 905 -18.84 8.28 24.28
N ARG A 906 -19.46 8.79 23.22
CA ARG A 906 -20.85 8.51 22.88
C ARG A 906 -20.84 7.62 21.64
N THR A 907 -21.37 6.42 21.76
CA THR A 907 -21.70 5.57 20.62
C THR A 907 -22.89 6.20 19.87
N ILE A 908 -22.71 6.47 18.59
CA ILE A 908 -23.76 6.94 17.67
C ILE A 908 -24.16 5.73 16.82
N THR A 909 -25.26 5.07 17.20
CA THR A 909 -25.85 3.98 16.42
C THR A 909 -26.65 4.54 15.25
N LEU A 910 -26.43 4.02 14.04
CA LEU A 910 -27.21 4.36 12.86
C LEU A 910 -28.54 3.60 12.88
N ASN A 911 -29.50 4.16 13.63
CA ASN A 911 -30.82 3.55 13.84
C ASN A 911 -31.64 3.51 12.54
N SER A 912 -31.64 2.35 11.87
CA SER A 912 -32.50 2.00 10.73
C SER A 912 -34.00 1.87 11.10
N SER A 913 -34.47 2.65 12.06
CA SER A 913 -35.81 2.64 12.65
C SER A 913 -36.45 4.04 12.70
N GLU A 914 -35.66 5.12 12.71
CA GLU A 914 -36.14 6.49 12.49
C GLU A 914 -36.24 6.85 11.00
N PHE A 915 -36.74 5.90 10.19
CA PHE A 915 -37.25 6.19 8.85
C PHE A 915 -38.49 7.09 8.95
N ASN A 916 -38.27 8.39 9.13
CA ASN A 916 -39.32 9.40 9.21
C ASN A 916 -39.96 9.56 7.83
N PHE A 917 -40.97 8.73 7.55
CA PHE A 917 -41.85 8.88 6.40
C PHE A 917 -42.64 10.19 6.52
N THR A 918 -42.07 11.30 6.05
CA THR A 918 -42.85 12.34 5.36
C THR A 918 -43.43 11.69 4.11
N ALA A 919 -44.56 11.00 4.30
CA ALA A 919 -45.09 10.06 3.34
C ALA A 919 -45.36 10.76 2.00
N LEU A 920 -44.75 10.24 0.93
CA LEU A 920 -45.22 10.45 -0.43
C LEU A 920 -46.73 10.19 -0.44
N THR A 921 -47.52 11.24 -0.57
CA THR A 921 -48.96 11.13 -0.43
C THR A 921 -49.51 10.33 -1.62
N LYS A 922 -50.77 9.89 -1.54
CA LYS A 922 -51.44 9.26 -2.69
C LYS A 922 -51.55 10.17 -3.92
N LYS A 923 -51.19 11.45 -3.81
CA LYS A 923 -51.01 12.39 -4.92
C LYS A 923 -49.63 12.22 -5.57
N ASP A 924 -48.58 12.15 -4.76
CA ASP A 924 -47.19 12.03 -5.22
C ASP A 924 -46.92 10.65 -5.82
N GLN A 925 -47.51 9.59 -5.24
CA GLN A 925 -47.52 8.24 -5.83
C GLN A 925 -48.20 8.18 -7.21
N LYS A 926 -49.17 9.07 -7.50
CA LYS A 926 -49.79 9.18 -8.83
C LYS A 926 -48.89 9.91 -9.83
N ASN A 927 -48.16 10.93 -9.39
CA ASN A 927 -47.23 11.68 -10.24
C ASN A 927 -46.06 10.80 -10.75
N PHE A 928 -45.68 9.76 -10.02
CA PHE A 928 -44.70 8.76 -10.46
C PHE A 928 -45.28 7.64 -11.36
N GLN A 929 -46.60 7.59 -11.59
CA GLN A 929 -47.24 6.53 -12.37
C GLN A 929 -47.92 7.00 -13.67
N ASN A 930 -48.13 8.30 -13.88
CA ASN A 930 -48.64 8.88 -15.13
C ASN A 930 -47.69 9.97 -15.67
N PRO A 931 -47.02 9.76 -16.82
CA PRO A 931 -46.21 10.79 -17.48
C PRO A 931 -47.07 11.71 -18.36
N THR A 932 -47.77 12.67 -17.76
CA THR A 932 -48.46 13.76 -18.50
C THR A 932 -48.16 15.13 -17.90
N SER A 933 -48.02 16.16 -18.74
CA SER A 933 -47.15 17.33 -18.50
C SER A 933 -47.85 18.61 -18.02
N ASP A 934 -49.16 18.58 -17.74
CA ASP A 934 -50.00 19.79 -17.86
C ASP A 934 -50.38 20.50 -16.54
N THR A 935 -49.85 20.07 -15.38
CA THR A 935 -50.31 20.55 -14.06
C THR A 935 -49.39 21.55 -13.34
N LEU A 936 -48.36 22.08 -14.00
CA LEU A 936 -47.49 23.14 -13.45
C LEU A 936 -47.90 24.58 -13.88
N ILE A 937 -48.90 24.75 -14.75
CA ILE A 937 -49.32 26.07 -15.26
C ILE A 937 -50.65 26.51 -14.62
N GLN A 938 -50.61 27.11 -13.42
CA GLN A 938 -51.72 28.00 -12.97
C GLN A 938 -51.42 28.92 -11.77
N ASN A 939 -50.58 28.50 -10.81
CA ASN A 939 -50.33 29.28 -9.59
C ASN A 939 -49.11 30.22 -9.70
N ASN A 940 -49.27 31.35 -10.39
CA ASN A 940 -48.33 32.47 -10.31
C ASN A 940 -49.00 33.84 -10.47
N LYS A 941 -49.90 34.19 -9.53
CA LYS A 941 -50.48 35.54 -9.44
C LYS A 941 -49.53 36.49 -8.69
N LYS A 942 -48.86 37.37 -9.46
CA LYS A 942 -48.23 38.64 -9.06
C LYS A 942 -47.92 38.82 -7.56
N GLN A 943 -46.66 38.61 -7.17
CA GLN A 943 -46.03 39.37 -6.09
C GLN A 943 -44.79 40.08 -6.64
N GLN A 944 -44.67 41.38 -6.34
CA GLN A 944 -43.48 42.16 -6.70
C GLN A 944 -42.46 42.06 -5.57
N TYR A 945 -41.29 41.49 -5.83
CA TYR A 945 -40.14 41.62 -4.94
C TYR A 945 -39.49 43.00 -5.11
N LYS A 946 -39.15 43.64 -3.98
CA LYS A 946 -38.26 44.82 -3.97
C LYS A 946 -36.80 44.36 -4.08
N PRO A 947 -35.93 45.10 -4.79
CA PRO A 947 -34.48 44.93 -4.66
C PRO A 947 -34.00 45.26 -3.23
N LEU A 948 -32.94 44.58 -2.77
CA LEU A 948 -32.16 45.01 -1.62
C LEU A 948 -31.39 46.30 -1.94
N ASP A 949 -31.23 47.19 -0.95
CA ASP A 949 -30.34 48.34 -1.05
C ASP A 949 -28.92 47.93 -0.64
N LEU A 950 -27.95 48.11 -1.54
CA LEU A 950 -26.56 47.70 -1.34
C LEU A 950 -25.83 48.45 -0.20
N ARG A 951 -26.45 49.49 0.38
CA ARG A 951 -25.84 50.35 1.43
C ARG A 951 -25.85 49.77 2.85
N GLU A 952 -26.45 48.61 3.10
CA GLU A 952 -26.30 47.94 4.39
C GLU A 952 -24.98 47.17 4.52
N PHE A 953 -24.40 46.71 3.40
CA PHE A 953 -23.18 45.89 3.39
C PHE A 953 -21.92 46.66 3.87
N GLU A 954 -21.88 47.98 3.71
CA GLU A 954 -20.74 48.83 4.13
C GLU A 954 -20.67 49.07 5.64
N ARG A 955 -21.68 48.65 6.43
CA ARG A 955 -21.78 48.97 7.87
C ARG A 955 -21.25 47.86 8.81
N LEU A 956 -20.88 46.70 8.29
CA LEU A 956 -20.59 45.50 9.10
C LEU A 956 -19.10 45.20 9.35
N ASN A 957 -18.19 46.13 9.11
CA ASN A 957 -16.77 45.96 9.45
C ASN A 957 -16.12 47.23 10.04
N PRO A 958 -15.82 47.27 11.36
CA PRO A 958 -15.34 48.48 12.04
C PRO A 958 -13.84 48.78 11.88
N TYR A 959 -13.06 47.89 11.26
CA TYR A 959 -11.58 47.97 11.31
C TYR A 959 -10.90 48.92 10.30
N PHE A 960 -11.67 49.67 9.49
CA PHE A 960 -11.11 50.46 8.37
C PHE A 960 -11.34 51.99 8.44
N GLN A 961 -11.63 52.58 9.60
CA GLN A 961 -11.69 54.04 9.76
C GLN A 961 -11.00 54.60 11.01
N GLN A 962 -9.67 54.70 10.98
CA GLN A 962 -8.93 55.80 11.61
C GLN A 962 -7.50 55.90 11.05
N GLY A 963 -7.12 57.07 10.50
CA GLY A 963 -5.83 57.24 9.82
C GLY A 963 -5.69 58.52 9.01
N HIS A 964 -5.86 59.69 9.65
CA HIS A 964 -5.58 60.97 8.98
C HIS A 964 -4.08 61.13 8.68
N ILE A 965 -3.69 60.94 7.42
CA ILE A 965 -2.34 61.30 6.95
C ILE A 965 -2.26 62.84 6.88
N LYS A 966 -1.49 63.44 7.80
CA LYS A 966 -0.94 64.79 7.60
C LYS A 966 0.41 64.68 6.92
N SER A 967 0.63 65.58 5.96
CA SER A 967 1.90 65.77 5.27
C SER A 967 3.03 66.16 6.23
N LEU A 968 4.20 65.56 6.06
CA LEU A 968 5.49 66.07 6.51
C LEU A 968 6.56 65.75 5.45
N GLU A 969 7.62 66.54 5.43
CA GLU A 969 8.45 66.74 4.24
C GLU A 969 9.68 65.83 4.18
N PHE A 970 10.21 65.63 2.96
CA PHE A 970 11.52 65.00 2.77
C PHE A 970 12.63 65.98 3.16
N VAL A 971 13.60 65.50 3.94
CA VAL A 971 14.94 66.09 4.05
C VAL A 971 15.93 65.07 3.52
N GLU A 972 16.72 65.48 2.53
CA GLU A 972 17.84 64.67 2.02
C GLU A 972 19.03 64.78 2.99
N GLU A 973 19.72 63.66 3.25
CA GLU A 973 21.16 63.75 3.55
C GLU A 973 21.89 62.48 3.07
N SER A 974 23.15 62.65 2.67
CA SER A 974 23.92 61.66 1.92
C SER A 974 25.19 61.22 2.66
N PRO A 975 25.47 59.91 2.77
CA PRO A 975 26.80 59.42 3.10
C PRO A 975 27.61 59.11 1.84
N LYS A 976 28.80 59.71 1.72
CA LYS A 976 29.91 59.17 0.91
C LYS A 976 31.00 58.63 1.84
N PRO A 977 31.82 57.67 1.36
CA PRO A 977 32.57 56.78 2.23
C PRO A 977 33.94 57.33 2.62
N ASP A 978 34.57 56.67 3.60
CA ASP A 978 36.02 56.72 3.77
C ASP A 978 36.61 55.31 3.96
N PHE A 979 37.92 55.18 3.71
CA PHE A 979 38.62 53.89 3.58
C PHE A 979 39.32 53.42 4.87
N THR A 980 39.51 52.10 5.01
CA THR A 980 40.77 51.49 5.50
C THR A 980 40.90 50.05 4.99
N THR A 981 42.14 49.54 4.85
CA THR A 981 42.44 48.29 4.11
C THR A 981 43.56 47.46 4.73
N THR A 982 43.33 46.16 4.97
CA THR A 982 44.31 45.05 5.09
C THR A 982 43.55 43.71 5.10
N GLY A 983 43.96 42.60 4.47
CA GLY A 983 45.08 42.36 3.56
C GLY A 983 45.04 40.96 2.88
N GLU A 984 45.50 40.92 1.63
CA GLU A 984 45.71 39.84 0.63
C GLU A 984 45.76 38.32 0.97
N GLN A 985 45.20 37.50 0.07
CA GLN A 985 45.86 36.48 -0.82
C GLN A 985 44.76 35.72 -1.65
N GLN A 986 44.65 35.81 -2.99
CA GLN A 986 45.41 35.12 -4.08
C GLN A 986 45.38 33.55 -3.99
N LYS A 987 45.08 32.73 -5.04
CA LYS A 987 44.82 32.97 -6.50
C LYS A 987 44.30 31.68 -7.25
N LYS A 988 43.69 31.88 -8.46
CA LYS A 988 43.34 30.95 -9.60
C LYS A 988 41.84 30.57 -9.71
N TYR A 989 41.11 30.69 -10.85
CA TYR A 989 41.32 30.44 -12.31
C TYR A 989 41.21 28.93 -12.68
N GLN A 990 40.49 28.45 -13.72
CA GLN A 990 39.84 29.01 -14.94
C GLN A 990 38.89 27.91 -15.57
N TYR A 991 38.00 28.04 -16.59
CA TYR A 991 37.50 29.13 -17.49
C TYR A 991 36.19 28.72 -18.25
N SER A 992 35.28 29.68 -18.56
CA SER A 992 34.47 29.87 -19.81
C SER A 992 33.48 28.81 -20.38
N PRO A 993 32.45 29.26 -21.17
CA PRO A 993 32.60 29.32 -22.64
C PRO A 993 31.98 30.54 -23.39
N THR A 994 32.27 30.63 -24.70
CA THR A 994 31.52 31.25 -25.83
C THR A 994 31.23 32.77 -25.95
N SER A 995 32.05 33.41 -26.80
CA SER A 995 31.68 34.20 -28.00
C SER A 995 30.56 35.26 -27.98
N SER A 996 31.02 36.52 -27.94
CA SER A 996 30.52 37.71 -28.67
C SER A 996 29.64 37.45 -29.91
N LEU A 997 28.54 38.19 -30.13
CA LEU A 997 28.45 39.47 -30.88
C LEU A 997 26.95 39.89 -30.93
N LYS A 998 26.49 41.15 -31.05
CA LYS A 998 27.05 42.53 -31.14
C LYS A 998 26.31 43.45 -30.12
N LYS A 999 26.60 44.76 -30.10
CA LYS A 999 25.69 45.82 -29.57
C LYS A 999 25.30 46.79 -30.68
N HIS A 1000 24.05 47.27 -30.67
CA HIS A 1000 23.69 48.60 -31.17
C HIS A 1000 22.98 49.36 -30.05
N SER A 1001 23.27 50.66 -29.95
CA SER A 1001 22.85 51.51 -28.84
C SER A 1001 21.76 52.48 -29.26
N TYR A 1002 20.63 52.46 -28.54
CA TYR A 1002 19.77 53.62 -28.38
C TYR A 1002 19.53 53.83 -26.88
N VAL A 1003 19.93 54.99 -26.37
CA VAL A 1003 19.74 55.37 -24.97
C VAL A 1003 18.52 56.29 -24.89
N SER A 1004 17.35 55.68 -24.70
CA SER A 1004 16.15 56.38 -24.25
C SER A 1004 16.04 56.25 -22.72
N LYS A 1005 16.10 57.38 -22.01
CA LYS A 1005 15.82 57.41 -20.56
C LYS A 1005 14.33 57.16 -20.34
N LEU A 1006 13.96 55.96 -19.91
CA LEU A 1006 12.60 55.66 -19.43
C LEU A 1006 12.57 55.69 -17.89
N HIS A 1007 11.62 56.44 -17.31
CA HIS A 1007 11.37 56.44 -15.87
C HIS A 1007 10.68 55.13 -15.47
N VAL A 1008 11.43 54.20 -14.86
CA VAL A 1008 10.88 52.95 -14.30
C VAL A 1008 10.29 53.21 -12.92
N LEU A 1009 9.21 54.01 -12.85
CA LEU A 1009 8.54 54.39 -11.59
C LEU A 1009 7.07 54.81 -11.81
N ASN A 1010 6.25 53.91 -12.39
CA ASN A 1010 4.79 53.86 -12.16
C ASN A 1010 4.07 52.62 -12.75
N LEU A 1011 4.69 51.96 -13.75
CA LEU A 1011 4.08 50.86 -14.55
C LEU A 1011 3.34 49.76 -13.76
N ARG A 1012 3.69 49.50 -12.49
CA ARG A 1012 3.05 48.45 -11.69
C ARG A 1012 1.61 48.80 -11.27
N ASN A 1013 1.31 50.09 -11.04
CA ASN A 1013 -0.04 50.53 -10.68
C ASN A 1013 -0.95 50.60 -11.92
N ASP A 1014 -0.47 51.17 -13.03
CA ASP A 1014 -1.20 51.18 -14.31
C ASP A 1014 -1.55 49.77 -14.79
N LEU A 1015 -0.64 48.79 -14.61
CA LEU A 1015 -0.92 47.39 -14.93
C LEU A 1015 -1.97 46.78 -13.99
N TYR A 1016 -1.95 47.07 -12.69
CA TYR A 1016 -2.98 46.60 -11.76
C TYR A 1016 -4.35 47.25 -12.00
N GLN A 1017 -4.40 48.55 -12.30
CA GLN A 1017 -5.63 49.23 -12.69
C GLN A 1017 -6.16 48.66 -14.00
N LYS A 1018 -5.34 48.50 -15.05
CA LYS A 1018 -5.79 47.85 -16.30
C LYS A 1018 -6.21 46.40 -16.10
N LEU A 1019 -5.57 45.64 -15.21
CA LEU A 1019 -6.01 44.28 -14.89
C LEU A 1019 -7.38 44.29 -14.19
N SER A 1020 -7.59 45.22 -13.25
CA SER A 1020 -8.87 45.39 -12.55
C SER A 1020 -9.99 45.89 -13.49
N GLU A 1021 -9.70 46.85 -14.37
CA GLU A 1021 -10.62 47.34 -15.40
C GLU A 1021 -10.96 46.24 -16.41
N ASN A 1022 -9.97 45.46 -16.87
CA ASN A 1022 -10.19 44.32 -17.76
C ASN A 1022 -11.02 43.22 -17.07
N THR A 1023 -10.76 42.90 -15.80
CA THR A 1023 -11.57 41.96 -15.01
C THR A 1023 -13.00 42.49 -14.83
N SER A 1024 -13.17 43.78 -14.55
CA SER A 1024 -14.49 44.42 -14.43
C SER A 1024 -15.26 44.39 -15.76
N GLN A 1025 -14.60 44.72 -16.88
CA GLN A 1025 -15.17 44.61 -18.22
C GLN A 1025 -15.52 43.15 -18.57
N PHE A 1026 -14.66 42.18 -18.23
CA PHE A 1026 -14.90 40.76 -18.48
C PHE A 1026 -16.10 40.24 -17.67
N THR A 1027 -16.17 40.52 -16.37
CA THR A 1027 -17.33 40.18 -15.52
C THR A 1027 -18.60 40.85 -16.01
N LYS A 1028 -18.54 42.11 -16.45
CA LYS A 1028 -19.70 42.83 -17.02
C LYS A 1028 -20.13 42.25 -18.38
N SER A 1029 -19.18 41.84 -19.21
CA SER A 1029 -19.44 41.16 -20.49
C SER A 1029 -20.01 39.76 -20.29
N HIS A 1030 -19.55 39.05 -19.26
CA HIS A 1030 -20.07 37.74 -18.86
C HIS A 1030 -21.49 37.85 -18.29
N ALA A 1031 -21.76 38.84 -17.44
CA ALA A 1031 -23.12 39.15 -16.96
C ALA A 1031 -24.06 39.49 -18.12
N ASN A 1032 -23.63 40.37 -19.04
CA ASN A 1032 -24.39 40.69 -20.26
C ASN A 1032 -24.61 39.45 -21.14
N PHE A 1033 -23.63 38.55 -21.28
CA PHE A 1033 -23.77 37.29 -22.02
C PHE A 1033 -24.77 36.33 -21.37
N LEU A 1034 -24.75 36.20 -20.04
CA LEU A 1034 -25.73 35.41 -19.29
C LEU A 1034 -27.14 35.99 -19.44
N GLN A 1035 -27.29 37.31 -19.40
CA GLN A 1035 -28.56 37.99 -19.67
C GLN A 1035 -29.03 37.75 -21.11
N PHE A 1036 -28.17 37.93 -22.12
CA PHE A 1036 -28.51 37.66 -23.53
C PHE A 1036 -28.89 36.19 -23.75
N ARG A 1037 -28.24 35.26 -23.05
CA ARG A 1037 -28.58 33.83 -23.08
C ARG A 1037 -29.93 33.56 -22.42
N GLN A 1038 -30.27 34.26 -21.34
CA GLN A 1038 -31.58 34.17 -20.70
C GLN A 1038 -32.70 34.75 -21.59
N GLU A 1039 -32.47 35.89 -22.23
CA GLU A 1039 -33.38 36.50 -23.21
C GLU A 1039 -33.55 35.63 -24.46
N SER A 1040 -32.47 35.02 -24.95
CA SER A 1040 -32.51 34.04 -26.05
C SER A 1040 -33.29 32.77 -25.68
N LEU A 1041 -33.11 32.24 -24.47
CA LEU A 1041 -33.89 31.10 -23.97
C LEU A 1041 -35.38 31.44 -23.82
N LEU A 1042 -35.72 32.67 -23.42
CA LEU A 1042 -37.11 33.15 -23.39
C LEU A 1042 -37.70 33.26 -24.81
N GLN A 1043 -36.94 33.74 -25.80
CA GLN A 1043 -37.40 33.75 -27.20
C GLN A 1043 -37.56 32.33 -27.77
N ILE A 1044 -36.63 31.41 -27.47
CA ILE A 1044 -36.75 30.00 -27.87
C ILE A 1044 -37.98 29.36 -27.22
N SER A 1045 -38.25 29.65 -25.94
CA SER A 1045 -39.47 29.20 -25.25
C SER A 1045 -40.74 29.71 -25.94
N LEU A 1046 -40.77 30.98 -26.36
CA LEU A 1046 -41.91 31.55 -27.09
C LEU A 1046 -42.09 30.94 -28.49
N ILE A 1047 -40.99 30.61 -29.19
CA ILE A 1047 -41.03 29.93 -30.50
C ILE A 1047 -41.56 28.50 -30.35
N ILE A 1048 -41.07 27.75 -29.35
CA ILE A 1048 -41.56 26.39 -29.05
C ILE A 1048 -43.05 26.44 -28.68
N GLN A 1049 -43.47 27.43 -27.88
CA GLN A 1049 -44.87 27.57 -27.49
C GLN A 1049 -45.78 27.90 -28.69
N HIS A 1050 -45.37 28.81 -29.59
CA HIS A 1050 -46.09 29.03 -30.84
C HIS A 1050 -46.12 27.80 -31.78
N GLN A 1051 -45.07 26.97 -31.77
CA GLN A 1051 -45.07 25.72 -32.53
C GLN A 1051 -46.04 24.68 -31.94
N LEU A 1052 -46.13 24.58 -30.62
CA LEU A 1052 -47.11 23.75 -29.93
C LEU A 1052 -48.54 24.26 -30.16
N ASP A 1053 -48.79 25.56 -30.05
CA ASP A 1053 -50.09 26.18 -30.37
C ASP A 1053 -50.52 25.84 -31.81
N CYS A 1054 -49.59 25.94 -32.79
CA CYS A 1054 -49.87 25.57 -34.18
C CYS A 1054 -50.13 24.07 -34.38
N LEU A 1055 -49.40 23.19 -33.69
CA LEU A 1055 -49.63 21.73 -33.74
C LEU A 1055 -50.99 21.37 -33.14
N GLN A 1056 -51.36 21.99 -32.02
CA GLN A 1056 -52.64 21.79 -31.37
C GLN A 1056 -53.79 22.29 -32.25
N HIS A 1057 -53.63 23.43 -32.92
CA HIS A 1057 -54.62 23.95 -33.88
C HIS A 1057 -54.76 23.12 -35.18
N ILE A 1058 -53.82 22.20 -35.45
CA ILE A 1058 -53.91 21.20 -36.54
C ILE A 1058 -54.66 19.96 -36.03
N LEU A 1059 -54.28 19.44 -34.85
CA LEU A 1059 -54.97 18.31 -34.22
C LEU A 1059 -56.46 18.60 -33.97
N ASP A 1060 -56.79 19.78 -33.45
CA ASP A 1060 -58.18 20.24 -33.25
C ASP A 1060 -58.98 20.31 -34.57
N LYS A 1061 -58.32 20.42 -35.73
CA LYS A 1061 -58.98 20.36 -37.04
C LYS A 1061 -59.19 18.92 -37.52
N ASP A 1062 -58.19 18.06 -37.37
CA ASP A 1062 -58.29 16.66 -37.75
C ASP A 1062 -59.39 15.95 -36.93
N ASP A 1063 -59.60 16.32 -35.66
CA ASP A 1063 -60.73 15.82 -34.86
C ASP A 1063 -62.10 16.39 -35.29
N ILE A 1064 -62.17 17.65 -35.74
CA ILE A 1064 -63.43 18.25 -36.26
C ILE A 1064 -63.87 17.59 -37.59
N ASP A 1065 -62.94 17.31 -38.50
CA ASP A 1065 -63.26 16.61 -39.75
C ASP A 1065 -63.65 15.13 -39.48
N ASN A 1066 -63.09 14.49 -38.44
CA ASN A 1066 -63.53 13.16 -37.99
C ASN A 1066 -64.93 13.15 -37.35
N GLU A 1067 -65.28 14.13 -36.50
CA GLU A 1067 -66.66 14.24 -35.96
C GLU A 1067 -67.70 14.45 -37.07
N HIS A 1068 -67.35 15.14 -38.15
CA HIS A 1068 -68.23 15.29 -39.31
C HIS A 1068 -68.42 13.99 -40.10
N SER A 1069 -67.35 13.18 -40.26
CA SER A 1069 -67.45 11.87 -40.92
C SER A 1069 -68.32 10.87 -40.15
N LEU A 1070 -68.36 10.96 -38.81
CA LEU A 1070 -69.17 10.11 -37.92
C LEU A 1070 -70.65 10.54 -37.81
N ARG A 1071 -71.15 11.44 -38.66
CA ARG A 1071 -72.57 11.84 -38.71
C ARG A 1071 -73.27 11.59 -40.05
N GLU A 1072 -72.59 11.00 -41.03
CA GLU A 1072 -73.18 10.57 -42.33
C GLU A 1072 -73.03 9.05 -42.59
N GLN A 1073 -72.93 8.25 -41.52
CA GLN A 1073 -73.10 6.79 -41.52
C GLN A 1073 -74.13 6.35 -40.47
#